data_AF-A0A1H5HHS2-F1
#
_entry.id   AF-A0A1H5HHS2-F1
#
_cell.length_a   1.000
_cell.length_b   1.000
_cell.length_c   1.000
_cell.angle_alpha   90.00
_cell.angle_beta   90.00
_cell.angle_gamma   90.00
#
_symmetry.space_group_name_H-M   'P 1'
#
loop_
_entity.id
_entity.type
_entity.pdbx_description
1 polymer ?
#
loop_
_entity_poly.entity_id
_entity_poly.type
_entity_poly.pdbx_seq_one_letter_code
_entity_poly.pdbx_strand_id
1 'polypeptide(L)'
;MRRHHRAMILSVIASASIAGGPATPAEFEAGTAITDPSVLFALETAEPGSPGFRIDALVAPNGGKSVAIRNDNLFRGALSPIARSLIHSIDTLPEQSLDNDAKAVFKNGGSPDFRFSSRFIVDKSSTFQLVGVINRMDRAYRIIDGHHKKIDNCGEIRFIYRFTYDVVTVDNMEITSRLPITFNVVLNAKDASDPTPCSVIAKRWLDAGAQTTTGKPLADFLRSASGPLGNINPSLVDRIEVNFQMLRLPVSSKPDMGGHAEYLLKIFRRSGPTKPFLVTYLENEIDRTKLQSDPALLGNFKKWLFRPASIAALDQGILDIPTDYLATEAKSISPAGPARSENQPSFGLMSDEEIQAALDQYLATGAKLKTVQSVGGFKKRLDDFSCNGCHQTRAIAGFHFPGADRAETITANSVHIPGSAHFFADIPRRRAVIEAFAQKKPVDYSRGFSGRPLDRYKTALAGTQLFDGWGAVCYIQPPDGQPDKSFSSWTCGTGLECRDLHGSDREPSLGVCVTAGERKIGDPLEFGRIETGAFGNDNYSRIFPKGDGFPMPPEGRSDYVASHQEFRASDSSGGFPAGMLRIDGCENLPGEAKCGRVAATGFNKCISDGRPFQDCLKLTKTAGLRACDRANPCRQDYICTDPYADLPGDKSKGTCIPPYFVFQFRVDGHPSSFGEPNPD
;
A
#
# COMPACT_ATOMS: atom_id res chain seq x y z
N MET A 1 8.23 -62.30 56.41
CA MET A 1 7.68 -62.07 55.05
C MET A 1 6.57 -61.02 55.13
N ARG A 2 6.87 -59.74 54.88
CA ARG A 2 5.86 -58.69 54.71
C ARG A 2 6.30 -57.86 53.51
N ARG A 3 5.71 -58.11 52.34
CA ARG A 3 6.00 -57.41 51.09
C ARG A 3 5.05 -56.23 50.92
N HIS A 4 5.64 -55.04 50.87
CA HIS A 4 4.98 -53.78 50.53
C HIS A 4 4.39 -53.83 49.12
N HIS A 5 3.14 -53.39 48.98
CA HIS A 5 2.50 -53.08 47.70
C HIS A 5 3.11 -51.79 47.13
N ARG A 6 3.66 -51.86 45.91
CA ARG A 6 3.98 -50.70 45.08
C ARG A 6 2.80 -50.43 44.14
N ALA A 7 2.21 -49.25 44.25
CA ALA A 7 1.26 -48.72 43.29
C ALA A 7 2.00 -48.27 42.02
N MET A 8 1.58 -48.76 40.85
CA MET A 8 1.95 -48.22 39.54
C MET A 8 1.11 -46.97 39.28
N ILE A 9 1.77 -45.82 39.10
CA ILE A 9 1.16 -44.60 38.56
C ILE A 9 1.37 -44.64 37.04
N LEU A 10 0.30 -44.80 36.28
CA LEU A 10 0.28 -44.60 34.83
C LEU A 10 0.15 -43.09 34.58
N SER A 11 1.22 -42.44 34.10
CA SER A 11 1.16 -41.07 33.61
C SER A 11 0.57 -41.04 32.20
N VAL A 12 -0.67 -40.56 32.08
CA VAL A 12 -1.28 -40.19 30.79
C VAL A 12 -0.67 -38.85 30.36
N ILE A 13 0.16 -38.87 29.32
CA ILE A 13 0.65 -37.67 28.64
C ILE A 13 -0.49 -37.17 27.75
N ALA A 14 -1.18 -36.10 28.18
CA ALA A 14 -2.12 -35.37 27.35
C ALA A 14 -1.34 -34.47 26.38
N SER A 15 -1.22 -34.90 25.12
CA SER A 15 -0.79 -34.05 24.01
C SER A 15 -1.84 -32.97 23.77
N ALA A 16 -1.59 -31.75 24.26
CA ALA A 16 -2.44 -30.60 23.97
C ALA A 16 -2.19 -30.14 22.52
N SER A 17 -3.02 -30.63 21.61
CA SER A 17 -3.17 -30.09 20.26
C SER A 17 -3.80 -28.70 20.37
N ILE A 18 -3.01 -27.64 20.16
CA ILE A 18 -3.55 -26.29 19.98
C ILE A 18 -4.20 -26.25 18.61
N ALA A 19 -5.49 -26.57 18.55
CA ALA A 19 -6.33 -26.29 17.40
C ALA A 19 -6.60 -24.78 17.40
N GLY A 20 -5.97 -24.05 16.48
CA GLY A 20 -6.27 -22.65 16.22
C GLY A 20 -7.70 -22.51 15.71
N GLY A 21 -8.57 -21.90 16.51
CA GLY A 21 -9.88 -21.44 16.04
C GLY A 21 -9.73 -20.26 15.06
N PRO A 22 -10.79 -19.91 14.32
CA PRO A 22 -10.77 -18.75 13.44
C PRO A 22 -10.62 -17.49 14.28
N ALA A 23 -9.58 -16.70 13.97
CA ALA A 23 -9.31 -15.42 14.62
C ALA A 23 -10.52 -14.48 14.43
N THR A 24 -10.90 -13.79 15.51
CA THR A 24 -11.90 -12.72 15.44
C THR A 24 -11.31 -11.48 14.76
N PRO A 25 -12.10 -10.64 14.07
CA PRO A 25 -11.59 -9.54 13.25
C PRO A 25 -10.79 -8.45 13.98
N ALA A 26 -10.73 -8.47 15.32
CA ALA A 26 -9.89 -7.59 16.13
C ALA A 26 -8.43 -8.10 16.29
N GLU A 27 -8.05 -9.26 15.73
CA GLU A 27 -6.79 -9.96 16.06
C GLU A 27 -5.74 -10.03 14.92
N PHE A 28 -6.03 -9.54 13.71
CA PHE A 28 -5.10 -9.67 12.58
C PHE A 28 -3.76 -9.00 12.90
N GLU A 29 -3.76 -7.70 13.17
CA GLU A 29 -2.53 -6.92 13.34
C GLU A 29 -1.87 -7.08 14.71
N ALA A 30 -2.52 -7.76 15.67
CA ALA A 30 -2.08 -7.84 17.06
C ALA A 30 -0.59 -8.22 17.19
N GLY A 31 0.17 -7.36 17.86
CA GLY A 31 1.61 -7.48 18.07
C GLY A 31 2.49 -7.22 16.84
N THR A 32 1.91 -6.94 15.68
CA THR A 32 2.65 -6.62 14.43
C THR A 32 2.47 -5.17 13.99
N ALA A 33 1.36 -4.54 14.36
CA ALA A 33 1.09 -3.13 14.11
C ALA A 33 0.08 -2.58 15.12
N ILE A 34 0.15 -1.28 15.35
CA ILE A 34 -0.86 -0.49 16.06
C ILE A 34 -1.61 0.31 15.01
N THR A 35 -2.90 0.04 14.88
CA THR A 35 -3.74 0.59 13.80
C THR A 35 -5.06 1.19 14.30
N ASP A 36 -5.35 1.07 15.61
CA ASP A 36 -6.54 1.65 16.22
C ASP A 36 -6.39 3.19 16.26
N PRO A 37 -7.29 3.95 15.60
CA PRO A 37 -7.18 5.40 15.52
C PRO A 37 -7.21 6.11 16.88
N SER A 38 -7.91 5.56 17.87
CA SER A 38 -7.98 6.13 19.23
C SER A 38 -6.67 5.94 20.00
N VAL A 39 -6.02 4.78 19.84
CA VAL A 39 -4.71 4.49 20.42
C VAL A 39 -3.63 5.36 19.75
N LEU A 40 -3.67 5.47 18.42
CA LEU A 40 -2.73 6.29 17.65
C LEU A 40 -2.84 7.77 18.01
N PHE A 41 -4.06 8.28 18.15
CA PHE A 41 -4.28 9.65 18.62
C PHE A 41 -3.70 9.85 20.03
N ALA A 42 -3.94 8.91 20.95
CA ALA A 42 -3.37 8.98 22.29
C ALA A 42 -1.84 8.91 22.27
N LEU A 43 -1.24 8.09 21.41
CA LEU A 43 0.21 7.96 21.20
C LEU A 43 0.86 9.22 20.62
N GLU A 44 0.17 9.90 19.71
CA GLU A 44 0.63 11.15 19.12
C GLU A 44 0.51 12.33 20.11
N THR A 45 -0.55 12.34 20.92
CA THR A 45 -0.84 13.44 21.86
C THR A 45 0.27 13.65 22.87
N ALA A 46 0.65 14.92 23.07
CA ALA A 46 1.59 15.34 24.10
C ALA A 46 0.92 15.33 25.49
N GLU A 47 1.65 14.89 26.50
CA GLU A 47 1.22 14.85 27.91
C GLU A 47 2.27 15.53 28.80
N PRO A 48 1.95 15.96 30.03
CA PRO A 48 2.94 16.51 30.95
C PRO A 48 4.16 15.58 31.09
N GLY A 49 5.34 16.05 30.69
CA GLY A 49 6.58 15.28 30.72
C GLY A 49 6.85 14.39 29.49
N SER A 50 6.00 14.39 28.47
CA SER A 50 6.21 13.65 27.21
C SER A 50 5.69 14.43 25.99
N PRO A 51 6.51 14.69 24.96
CA PRO A 51 6.03 15.36 23.75
C PRO A 51 5.09 14.49 22.91
N GLY A 52 4.86 13.23 23.30
CA GLY A 52 4.16 12.23 22.49
C GLY A 52 4.99 11.79 21.29
N PHE A 53 4.38 11.01 20.40
CA PHE A 53 4.97 10.62 19.12
C PHE A 53 4.46 11.51 17.97
N ARG A 54 4.41 12.83 18.19
CA ARG A 54 4.21 13.77 17.08
C ARG A 54 5.38 13.68 16.11
N ILE A 55 5.12 13.95 14.84
CA ILE A 55 6.16 13.87 13.80
C ILE A 55 7.36 14.75 14.17
N ASP A 56 7.13 16.01 14.53
CA ASP A 56 8.17 16.98 14.88
C ASP A 56 8.97 16.58 16.13
N ALA A 57 8.33 15.94 17.10
CA ALA A 57 9.03 15.43 18.29
C ALA A 57 10.06 14.35 17.93
N LEU A 58 9.79 13.54 16.90
CA LEU A 58 10.72 12.51 16.41
C LEU A 58 11.79 13.09 15.47
N VAL A 59 11.40 13.97 14.55
CA VAL A 59 12.28 14.41 13.45
C VAL A 59 12.96 15.76 13.68
N ALA A 60 12.46 16.60 14.59
CA ALA A 60 12.97 17.95 14.88
C ALA A 60 12.85 18.33 16.39
N PRO A 61 13.53 17.60 17.31
CA PRO A 61 13.28 17.68 18.76
C PRO A 61 13.60 19.01 19.45
N ASN A 62 14.17 20.01 18.75
CA ASN A 62 14.51 21.33 19.31
C ASN A 62 13.40 22.39 19.15
N GLY A 63 12.23 22.03 18.60
CA GLY A 63 11.07 22.92 18.45
C GLY A 63 10.27 23.04 19.75
N GLY A 64 10.39 24.16 20.45
CA GLY A 64 9.75 24.38 21.76
C GLY A 64 8.21 24.32 21.78
N LYS A 65 7.70 24.03 22.99
CA LYS A 65 6.29 24.04 23.49
C LYS A 65 5.25 23.16 22.77
N SER A 66 4.30 22.69 23.59
CA SER A 66 3.29 21.65 23.38
C SER A 66 2.13 22.02 22.43
N VAL A 67 2.41 22.62 21.27
CA VAL A 67 1.37 22.95 20.28
C VAL A 67 1.47 22.02 19.08
N ALA A 68 0.34 21.66 18.47
CA ALA A 68 0.31 20.92 17.21
C ALA A 68 1.10 21.69 16.14
N ILE A 69 2.19 21.10 15.65
CA ILE A 69 3.05 21.74 14.65
C ILE A 69 2.37 21.67 13.28
N ARG A 70 2.24 22.84 12.64
CA ARG A 70 1.76 23.01 11.27
C ARG A 70 2.94 23.01 10.28
N ASN A 71 2.68 22.78 9.01
CA ASN A 71 3.72 22.54 8.00
C ASN A 71 4.67 23.73 7.81
N ASP A 72 4.17 24.96 7.96
CA ASP A 72 4.97 26.21 7.96
C ASP A 72 6.09 26.23 9.01
N ASN A 73 5.96 25.43 10.07
CA ASN A 73 6.97 25.27 11.12
C ASN A 73 7.65 23.90 11.08
N LEU A 74 6.96 22.85 10.65
CA LEU A 74 7.51 21.49 10.55
C LEU A 74 8.71 21.43 9.60
N PHE A 75 8.62 22.08 8.43
CA PHE A 75 9.64 21.99 7.39
C PHE A 75 10.79 22.99 7.52
N ARG A 76 10.98 23.58 8.70
CA ARG A 76 12.15 24.42 8.98
C ARG A 76 13.38 23.59 9.32
N GLY A 77 14.55 24.24 9.30
CA GLY A 77 15.81 23.65 9.75
C GLY A 77 16.15 22.33 9.05
N ALA A 78 16.20 21.24 9.81
CA ALA A 78 16.61 19.91 9.33
C ALA A 78 15.67 19.29 8.28
N LEU A 79 14.39 19.72 8.23
CA LEU A 79 13.42 19.25 7.25
C LEU A 79 13.31 20.14 6.01
N SER A 80 13.95 21.31 6.00
CA SER A 80 13.88 22.22 4.84
C SER A 80 14.32 21.60 3.50
N PRO A 81 15.31 20.68 3.42
CA PRO A 81 15.63 20.04 2.15
C PRO A 81 14.55 19.09 1.65
N ILE A 82 13.76 18.48 2.56
CA ILE A 82 12.60 17.65 2.18
C ILE A 82 11.58 18.53 1.47
N ALA A 83 11.19 19.65 2.08
CA ALA A 83 10.23 20.57 1.47
C ALA A 83 10.70 21.08 0.11
N ARG A 84 11.95 21.56 0.00
CA ARG A 84 12.52 22.02 -1.28
C ARG A 84 12.49 20.91 -2.34
N SER A 85 12.87 19.68 -1.98
CA SER A 85 12.87 18.56 -2.91
C SER A 85 11.46 18.17 -3.36
N LEU A 86 10.48 18.18 -2.46
CA LEU A 86 9.10 17.83 -2.79
C LEU A 86 8.44 18.90 -3.65
N ILE A 87 8.60 20.17 -3.29
CA ILE A 87 8.11 21.32 -4.08
C ILE A 87 8.66 21.26 -5.50
N HIS A 88 9.99 21.10 -5.64
CA HIS A 88 10.62 21.00 -6.95
C HIS A 88 10.06 19.84 -7.78
N SER A 89 9.93 18.64 -7.20
CA SER A 89 9.38 17.49 -7.92
C SER A 89 7.91 17.69 -8.30
N ILE A 90 7.08 18.24 -7.40
CA ILE A 90 5.66 18.53 -7.68
C ILE A 90 5.51 19.51 -8.84
N ASP A 91 6.36 20.53 -8.89
CA ASP A 91 6.25 21.60 -9.88
C ASP A 91 6.80 21.20 -11.25
N THR A 92 7.70 20.19 -11.34
CA THR A 92 8.47 19.89 -12.57
C THR A 92 8.21 18.51 -13.17
N LEU A 93 7.87 17.49 -12.38
CA LEU A 93 7.71 16.13 -12.88
C LEU A 93 6.42 15.87 -13.68
N PRO A 94 5.27 16.54 -13.44
CA PRO A 94 4.08 16.34 -14.27
C PRO A 94 4.33 16.58 -15.77
N GLU A 95 5.18 17.55 -16.12
CA GLU A 95 5.59 17.81 -17.52
C GLU A 95 6.43 16.68 -18.12
N GLN A 96 7.02 15.83 -17.27
CA GLN A 96 7.86 14.69 -17.62
C GLN A 96 7.11 13.35 -17.48
N SER A 97 5.78 13.39 -17.39
CA SER A 97 4.97 12.17 -17.50
C SER A 97 5.33 11.43 -18.79
N LEU A 98 5.26 10.10 -18.79
CA LEU A 98 5.41 9.31 -20.02
C LEU A 98 4.06 9.05 -20.71
N ASP A 99 2.95 9.19 -19.97
CA ASP A 99 1.59 9.07 -20.47
C ASP A 99 1.24 10.23 -21.43
N ASN A 100 0.67 9.91 -22.59
CA ASN A 100 0.43 10.89 -23.65
C ASN A 100 -0.65 11.92 -23.26
N ASP A 101 -1.67 11.51 -22.53
CA ASP A 101 -2.75 12.40 -22.10
C ASP A 101 -2.25 13.34 -21.00
N ALA A 102 -1.46 12.83 -20.06
CA ALA A 102 -0.81 13.65 -19.03
C ALA A 102 0.17 14.65 -19.64
N LYS A 103 1.03 14.23 -20.58
CA LYS A 103 1.90 15.14 -21.33
C LYS A 103 1.11 16.25 -22.01
N ALA A 104 -0.03 15.92 -22.62
CA ALA A 104 -0.87 16.91 -23.30
C ALA A 104 -1.46 17.93 -22.31
N VAL A 105 -1.93 17.47 -21.15
CA VAL A 105 -2.50 18.31 -20.08
C VAL A 105 -1.48 19.25 -19.47
N PHE A 106 -0.25 18.79 -19.23
CA PHE A 106 0.80 19.58 -18.57
C PHE A 106 1.75 20.32 -19.53
N LYS A 107 1.54 20.22 -20.84
CA LYS A 107 2.38 20.91 -21.85
C LYS A 107 2.46 22.42 -21.58
N ASN A 108 3.68 22.98 -21.63
CA ASN A 108 3.97 24.40 -21.42
C ASN A 108 3.53 24.96 -20.05
N GLY A 109 3.71 24.22 -18.95
CA GLY A 109 3.27 24.64 -17.62
C GLY A 109 1.77 24.44 -17.35
N GLY A 110 1.14 23.50 -18.07
CA GLY A 110 -0.31 23.25 -18.10
C GLY A 110 -0.94 22.84 -16.75
N SER A 111 -2.27 22.73 -16.76
CA SER A 111 -3.21 23.09 -15.68
C SER A 111 -2.80 22.80 -14.22
N PRO A 112 -2.86 23.81 -13.30
CA PRO A 112 -2.74 23.57 -11.86
C PRO A 112 -3.85 22.64 -11.33
N ASP A 113 -4.96 22.53 -12.06
CA ASP A 113 -6.15 21.77 -11.70
C ASP A 113 -6.00 20.27 -11.99
N PHE A 114 -4.81 19.68 -12.06
CA PHE A 114 -4.66 18.21 -12.07
C PHE A 114 -3.44 17.72 -11.27
N ARG A 115 -2.69 18.66 -10.67
CA ARG A 115 -1.49 18.38 -9.90
C ARG A 115 -1.74 18.65 -8.42
N PHE A 116 -1.00 17.95 -7.57
CA PHE A 116 -0.89 18.33 -6.17
C PHE A 116 -0.35 19.75 -6.05
N SER A 117 -0.94 20.61 -5.20
CA SER A 117 -0.40 21.95 -4.98
C SER A 117 0.81 21.88 -4.04
N SER A 118 1.99 22.26 -4.53
CA SER A 118 3.23 22.31 -3.74
C SER A 118 3.14 23.24 -2.53
N ARG A 119 2.22 24.21 -2.53
CA ARG A 119 1.98 25.12 -1.40
C ARG A 119 1.56 24.41 -0.11
N PHE A 120 0.85 23.30 -0.21
CA PHE A 120 0.45 22.48 0.95
C PHE A 120 1.64 21.97 1.78
N ILE A 121 2.82 21.83 1.15
CA ILE A 121 4.03 21.38 1.84
C ILE A 121 4.47 22.38 2.91
N VAL A 122 4.17 23.67 2.77
CA VAL A 122 4.62 24.73 3.69
C VAL A 122 3.47 25.56 4.27
N ASP A 123 2.23 25.10 4.10
CA ASP A 123 1.04 25.84 4.47
C ASP A 123 0.70 25.70 5.97
N LYS A 124 0.34 26.81 6.62
CA LYS A 124 0.01 26.88 8.07
C LYS A 124 -1.27 26.15 8.46
N SER A 125 -2.11 25.81 7.48
CA SER A 125 -3.35 25.06 7.65
C SER A 125 -3.14 23.55 7.45
N SER A 126 -1.93 23.13 7.11
CA SER A 126 -1.57 21.73 6.80
C SER A 126 -0.70 21.11 7.90
N THR A 127 -0.83 19.81 8.13
CA THR A 127 -0.03 19.03 9.08
C THR A 127 -0.06 17.54 8.74
N PHE A 128 0.54 16.71 9.59
CA PHE A 128 0.60 15.25 9.47
C PHE A 128 0.10 14.62 10.77
N GLN A 129 -0.74 13.60 10.65
CA GLN A 129 -1.29 12.87 11.81
C GLN A 129 -0.83 11.42 11.80
N LEU A 130 -0.56 10.86 12.97
CA LEU A 130 -0.12 9.48 13.12
C LEU A 130 -1.27 8.53 12.76
N VAL A 131 -1.07 7.68 11.76
CA VAL A 131 -2.09 6.73 11.29
C VAL A 131 -1.68 5.27 11.43
N GLY A 132 -0.43 4.99 11.81
CA GLY A 132 0.00 3.64 12.14
C GLY A 132 1.40 3.57 12.74
N VAL A 133 1.61 2.57 13.59
CA VAL A 133 2.94 2.19 14.09
C VAL A 133 3.19 0.72 13.75
N ILE A 134 4.20 0.45 12.94
CA ILE A 134 4.40 -0.86 12.32
C ILE A 134 5.70 -1.49 12.81
N ASN A 135 5.62 -2.70 13.39
CA ASN A 135 6.79 -3.49 13.77
C ASN A 135 7.41 -4.14 12.54
N ARG A 136 8.62 -3.75 12.17
CA ARG A 136 9.35 -4.29 11.03
C ARG A 136 10.60 -5.06 11.45
N MET A 137 10.51 -5.90 12.49
CA MET A 137 11.54 -6.89 12.82
C MET A 137 11.82 -7.86 11.65
N ASP A 138 10.87 -8.04 10.73
CA ASP A 138 11.05 -8.77 9.47
C ASP A 138 12.08 -8.14 8.52
N ARG A 139 12.55 -6.93 8.82
CA ARG A 139 13.57 -6.19 8.08
C ARG A 139 14.97 -6.31 8.67
N ALA A 140 15.15 -7.09 9.73
CA ALA A 140 16.43 -7.26 10.39
C ALA A 140 17.52 -7.89 9.49
N TYR A 141 17.16 -8.60 8.41
CA TYR A 141 18.13 -9.17 7.46
C TYR A 141 18.91 -8.11 6.65
N ARG A 142 18.44 -6.87 6.61
CA ARG A 142 18.97 -5.83 5.72
C ARG A 142 20.37 -5.37 6.11
N ILE A 143 21.14 -5.04 5.07
CA ILE A 143 22.43 -4.36 5.20
C ILE A 143 22.23 -2.94 4.69
N ILE A 144 22.39 -1.96 5.56
CA ILE A 144 22.43 -0.55 5.18
C ILE A 144 23.87 -0.22 4.79
N ASP A 145 24.05 0.60 3.76
CA ASP A 145 25.30 1.26 3.36
C ASP A 145 26.56 0.37 3.31
N GLY A 146 26.38 -0.94 3.13
CA GLY A 146 27.44 -1.94 3.03
C GLY A 146 28.04 -2.40 4.36
N HIS A 147 27.77 -1.71 5.47
CA HIS A 147 28.45 -1.97 6.76
C HIS A 147 27.50 -2.18 7.93
N HIS A 148 26.33 -1.54 7.95
CA HIS A 148 25.41 -1.63 9.09
C HIS A 148 24.38 -2.74 8.89
N LYS A 149 24.38 -3.76 9.75
CA LYS A 149 23.40 -4.84 9.71
C LYS A 149 22.21 -4.52 10.62
N LYS A 150 20.99 -4.48 10.07
CA LYS A 150 19.78 -4.19 10.87
C LYS A 150 19.51 -5.23 11.97
N ILE A 151 20.14 -6.41 11.90
CA ILE A 151 20.02 -7.44 12.94
C ILE A 151 20.53 -6.93 14.30
N ASP A 152 21.56 -6.08 14.31
CA ASP A 152 22.14 -5.51 15.53
C ASP A 152 21.18 -4.52 16.21
N ASN A 153 20.24 -3.98 15.44
CA ASN A 153 19.18 -3.07 15.88
C ASN A 153 17.80 -3.73 15.97
N CYS A 154 17.72 -5.06 15.81
CA CYS A 154 16.48 -5.83 15.82
C CYS A 154 15.49 -5.47 14.69
N GLY A 155 15.93 -4.87 13.60
CA GLY A 155 15.07 -4.43 12.50
C GLY A 155 14.58 -2.99 12.66
N GLU A 156 13.36 -2.73 12.19
CA GLU A 156 12.81 -1.38 12.07
C GLU A 156 11.49 -1.23 12.87
N ILE A 157 11.18 0.00 13.26
CA ILE A 157 9.84 0.43 13.68
C ILE A 157 9.46 1.62 12.81
N ARG A 158 8.24 1.65 12.31
CA ARG A 158 7.77 2.66 11.35
C ARG A 158 6.59 3.42 11.92
N PHE A 159 6.73 4.74 12.04
CA PHE A 159 5.64 5.65 12.38
C PHE A 159 5.15 6.28 11.08
N ILE A 160 3.95 5.90 10.65
CA ILE A 160 3.37 6.36 9.40
C ILE A 160 2.41 7.51 9.73
N TYR A 161 2.72 8.68 9.19
CA TYR A 161 1.87 9.85 9.27
C TYR A 161 1.19 10.11 7.94
N ARG A 162 -0.07 10.53 7.95
CA ARG A 162 -0.82 10.93 6.77
C ARG A 162 -1.09 12.43 6.80
N PHE A 163 -0.91 13.08 5.67
CA PHE A 163 -1.16 14.50 5.51
C PHE A 163 -2.63 14.83 5.76
N THR A 164 -2.85 15.93 6.47
CA THR A 164 -4.17 16.51 6.70
C THR A 164 -4.09 18.02 6.60
N TYR A 165 -5.21 18.66 6.30
CA TYR A 165 -5.30 20.11 6.30
C TYR A 165 -6.68 20.56 6.78
N ASP A 166 -6.73 21.77 7.33
CA ASP A 166 -7.94 22.47 7.79
C ASP A 166 -8.00 23.83 7.11
N VAL A 167 -8.96 24.04 6.22
CA VAL A 167 -9.05 25.27 5.41
C VAL A 167 -10.44 25.87 5.45
N VAL A 168 -10.53 27.18 5.31
CA VAL A 168 -11.80 27.91 5.19
C VAL A 168 -12.06 28.22 3.71
N THR A 169 -13.24 27.89 3.19
CA THR A 169 -13.61 28.16 1.80
C THR A 169 -14.02 29.62 1.57
N VAL A 170 -14.28 30.00 0.30
CA VAL A 170 -14.84 31.32 -0.08
C VAL A 170 -16.15 31.62 0.65
N ASP A 171 -16.94 30.58 0.97
CA ASP A 171 -18.22 30.69 1.70
C ASP A 171 -18.07 30.57 3.22
N ASN A 172 -16.86 30.76 3.75
CA ASN A 172 -16.52 30.73 5.17
C ASN A 172 -16.81 29.37 5.86
N MET A 173 -16.77 28.27 5.09
CA MET A 173 -16.94 26.91 5.62
C MET A 173 -15.59 26.29 5.97
N GLU A 174 -15.45 25.75 7.18
CA GLU A 174 -14.27 24.98 7.58
C GLU A 174 -14.31 23.57 6.97
N ILE A 175 -13.24 23.21 6.27
CA ILE A 175 -13.07 21.94 5.58
C ILE A 175 -11.79 21.27 6.06
N THR A 176 -11.94 20.09 6.62
CA THR A 176 -10.82 19.18 6.90
C THR A 176 -10.72 18.08 5.83
N SER A 177 -9.51 17.74 5.41
CA SER A 177 -9.23 16.57 4.56
C SER A 177 -8.00 15.82 5.00
N ARG A 178 -7.88 14.58 4.51
CA ARG A 178 -6.64 13.82 4.53
C ARG A 178 -6.24 13.45 3.10
N LEU A 179 -5.12 13.96 2.61
CA LEU A 179 -4.65 13.73 1.23
C LEU A 179 -3.79 12.46 1.14
N PRO A 180 -3.61 11.91 -0.07
CA PRO A 180 -2.74 10.77 -0.32
C PRO A 180 -1.26 11.19 -0.29
N ILE A 181 -0.79 11.70 0.86
CA ILE A 181 0.62 11.88 1.18
C ILE A 181 0.89 11.16 2.49
N THR A 182 1.85 10.26 2.47
CA THR A 182 2.33 9.58 3.68
C THR A 182 3.79 9.93 3.95
N PHE A 183 4.08 10.21 5.21
CA PHE A 183 5.43 10.37 5.75
C PHE A 183 5.68 9.19 6.68
N ASN A 184 6.48 8.24 6.23
CA ASN A 184 6.88 7.09 7.02
C ASN A 184 8.23 7.40 7.68
N VAL A 185 8.19 7.73 8.98
CA VAL A 185 9.39 7.90 9.80
C VAL A 185 9.88 6.52 10.22
N VAL A 186 11.02 6.11 9.67
CA VAL A 186 11.63 4.81 9.93
C VAL A 186 12.67 4.96 11.03
N LEU A 187 12.50 4.18 12.09
CA LEU A 187 13.43 4.09 13.20
C LEU A 187 14.07 2.71 13.26
N ASN A 188 15.30 2.66 13.76
CA ASN A 188 15.87 1.42 14.28
C ASN A 188 15.04 0.95 15.50
N ALA A 189 14.79 -0.35 15.63
CA ALA A 189 14.00 -0.86 16.76
C ALA A 189 14.72 -0.71 18.11
N LYS A 190 16.06 -0.64 18.10
CA LYS A 190 16.90 -0.21 19.21
C LYS A 190 18.21 0.41 18.71
N ASP A 191 18.93 1.08 19.60
CA ASP A 191 20.32 1.48 19.34
C ASP A 191 21.25 0.24 19.30
N ALA A 192 22.34 0.31 18.55
CA ALA A 192 23.30 -0.79 18.48
C ALA A 192 23.95 -1.05 19.85
N SER A 193 24.16 0.00 20.66
CA SER A 193 24.70 -0.07 22.01
C SER A 193 23.69 -0.49 23.08
N ASP A 194 22.39 -0.50 22.77
CA ASP A 194 21.36 -0.95 23.71
C ASP A 194 21.54 -2.47 23.98
N PRO A 195 21.83 -2.89 25.23
CA PRO A 195 22.07 -4.28 25.57
C PRO A 195 20.79 -5.14 25.55
N THR A 196 19.62 -4.54 25.37
CA THR A 196 18.34 -5.25 25.33
C THR A 196 18.32 -6.26 24.17
N PRO A 197 18.17 -7.57 24.47
CA PRO A 197 18.10 -8.58 23.41
C PRO A 197 16.87 -8.41 22.52
N CYS A 198 16.99 -8.69 21.23
CA CYS A 198 15.85 -8.63 20.29
C CYS A 198 14.68 -9.53 20.71
N SER A 199 14.95 -10.63 21.43
CA SER A 199 13.91 -11.49 22.00
C SER A 199 13.03 -10.77 23.03
N VAL A 200 13.60 -9.83 23.80
CA VAL A 200 12.84 -9.03 24.77
C VAL A 200 11.95 -8.03 24.03
N ILE A 201 12.49 -7.33 23.04
CA ILE A 201 11.70 -6.38 22.22
C ILE A 201 10.55 -7.12 21.51
N ALA A 202 10.83 -8.28 20.91
CA ALA A 202 9.80 -9.11 20.29
C ALA A 202 8.70 -9.52 21.28
N LYS A 203 9.09 -9.94 22.50
CA LYS A 203 8.12 -10.29 23.54
C LYS A 203 7.24 -9.09 23.93
N ARG A 204 7.78 -7.88 24.04
CA ARG A 204 6.98 -6.67 24.32
C ARG A 204 5.93 -6.41 23.25
N TRP A 205 6.25 -6.67 21.98
CA TRP A 205 5.29 -6.58 20.89
C TRP A 205 4.20 -7.64 20.98
N LEU A 206 4.55 -8.89 21.28
CA LEU A 206 3.55 -9.96 21.49
C LEU A 206 2.65 -9.67 22.71
N ASP A 207 3.25 -9.20 23.82
CA ASP A 207 2.53 -8.83 25.04
C ASP A 207 1.61 -7.62 24.80
N ALA A 208 1.99 -6.68 23.92
CA ALA A 208 1.12 -5.60 23.45
C ALA A 208 -0.06 -6.11 22.62
N GLY A 209 0.17 -7.09 21.75
CA GLY A 209 -0.90 -7.75 20.99
C GLY A 209 -1.87 -8.56 21.86
N ALA A 210 -1.45 -8.97 23.06
CA ALA A 210 -2.28 -9.70 24.02
C ALA A 210 -3.08 -8.79 24.97
N GLN A 211 -2.90 -7.47 24.91
CA GLN A 211 -3.68 -6.54 25.71
C GLN A 211 -5.15 -6.52 25.25
N THR A 212 -6.07 -6.48 26.21
CA THR A 212 -7.51 -6.34 25.94
C THR A 212 -8.01 -4.90 26.07
N THR A 213 -7.18 -4.01 26.64
CA THR A 213 -7.46 -2.58 26.74
C THR A 213 -7.27 -1.89 25.39
N THR A 214 -8.02 -0.82 25.12
CA THR A 214 -7.85 0.06 23.96
C THR A 214 -7.65 1.53 24.38
N GLY A 215 -7.55 2.45 23.42
CA GLY A 215 -7.43 3.89 23.63
C GLY A 215 -6.21 4.27 24.46
N LYS A 216 -6.40 5.25 25.36
CA LYS A 216 -5.32 5.77 26.22
C LYS A 216 -4.67 4.70 27.11
N PRO A 217 -5.40 3.81 27.82
CA PRO A 217 -4.77 2.76 28.60
C PRO A 217 -3.77 1.89 27.82
N LEU A 218 -4.11 1.52 26.58
CA LEU A 218 -3.18 0.79 25.72
C LEU A 218 -2.00 1.67 25.29
N ALA A 219 -2.23 2.92 24.91
CA ALA A 219 -1.16 3.85 24.57
C ALA A 219 -0.16 4.05 25.73
N ASP A 220 -0.65 4.12 26.96
CA ASP A 220 0.18 4.24 28.17
C ASP A 220 1.01 2.97 28.40
N PHE A 221 0.40 1.78 28.22
CA PHE A 221 1.15 0.52 28.24
C PHE A 221 2.25 0.49 27.16
N LEU A 222 1.92 0.88 25.93
CA LEU A 222 2.85 0.86 24.80
C LEU A 222 4.09 1.74 25.04
N ARG A 223 3.91 2.88 25.73
CA ARG A 223 4.98 3.82 26.12
C ARG A 223 5.73 3.43 27.40
N SER A 224 5.18 2.52 28.21
CA SER A 224 5.81 2.11 29.45
C SER A 224 7.18 1.44 29.20
N ALA A 225 8.00 1.32 30.25
CA ALA A 225 9.27 0.59 30.16
C ALA A 225 9.10 -0.89 29.77
N SER A 226 7.92 -1.48 30.04
CA SER A 226 7.53 -2.81 29.57
C SER A 226 6.92 -2.84 28.18
N GLY A 227 6.54 -1.68 27.63
CA GLY A 227 5.93 -1.54 26.32
C GLY A 227 6.95 -1.55 25.17
N PRO A 228 6.54 -1.90 23.95
CA PRO A 228 7.42 -1.95 22.79
C PRO A 228 7.91 -0.57 22.34
N LEU A 229 7.29 0.53 22.78
CA LEU A 229 7.66 1.90 22.39
C LEU A 229 8.40 2.67 23.49
N GLY A 230 8.68 2.05 24.65
CA GLY A 230 9.25 2.76 25.81
C GLY A 230 10.66 3.33 25.61
N ASN A 231 11.43 2.80 24.66
CA ASN A 231 12.79 3.28 24.35
C ASN A 231 12.85 4.15 23.08
N ILE A 232 11.70 4.42 22.45
CA ILE A 232 11.64 5.18 21.19
C ILE A 232 12.01 6.63 21.47
N ASN A 233 13.00 7.13 20.72
CA ASN A 233 13.46 8.49 20.84
C ASN A 233 14.06 8.97 19.49
N PRO A 234 14.28 10.29 19.32
CA PRO A 234 14.75 10.89 18.06
C PRO A 234 16.09 10.36 17.54
N SER A 235 16.96 9.81 18.40
CA SER A 235 18.25 9.26 17.97
C SER A 235 18.11 7.99 17.12
N LEU A 236 16.98 7.29 17.27
CA LEU A 236 16.70 6.06 16.54
C LEU A 236 16.18 6.31 15.12
N VAL A 237 15.81 7.55 14.77
CA VAL A 237 15.31 7.89 13.43
C VAL A 237 16.41 7.74 12.39
N ASP A 238 16.21 6.79 11.48
CA ASP A 238 17.11 6.41 10.40
C ASP A 238 16.83 7.25 9.15
N ARG A 239 15.56 7.28 8.71
CA ARG A 239 15.15 7.92 7.45
C ARG A 239 13.66 8.26 7.45
N ILE A 240 13.26 9.09 6.48
CA ILE A 240 11.88 9.40 6.15
C ILE A 240 11.62 8.88 4.73
N GLU A 241 10.59 8.07 4.57
CA GLU A 241 10.11 7.60 3.26
C GLU A 241 8.81 8.35 2.94
N VAL A 242 8.75 8.99 1.78
CA VAL A 242 7.59 9.74 1.31
C VAL A 242 6.96 8.99 0.14
N ASN A 243 5.65 8.80 0.22
CA ASN A 243 4.81 8.36 -0.90
C ASN A 243 3.68 9.38 -1.03
N PHE A 244 3.56 10.00 -2.21
CA PHE A 244 2.41 10.81 -2.51
C PHE A 244 1.93 10.66 -3.94
N GLN A 245 0.62 10.72 -4.12
CA GLN A 245 0.02 10.91 -5.43
C GLN A 245 0.42 12.33 -5.90
N MET A 246 1.08 12.47 -7.05
CA MET A 246 1.59 13.74 -7.57
C MET A 246 0.60 14.43 -8.51
N LEU A 247 -0.07 13.68 -9.37
CA LEU A 247 -1.09 14.17 -10.29
C LEU A 247 -2.19 13.14 -10.52
N ARG A 248 -3.36 13.61 -10.97
CA ARG A 248 -4.44 12.76 -11.48
C ARG A 248 -5.20 13.44 -12.59
N LEU A 249 -5.38 12.69 -13.68
CA LEU A 249 -6.36 13.01 -14.70
C LEU A 249 -7.70 12.36 -14.38
N PRO A 250 -8.82 13.12 -14.37
CA PRO A 250 -10.14 12.54 -14.31
C PRO A 250 -10.43 11.74 -15.58
N VAL A 251 -11.46 10.90 -15.52
CA VAL A 251 -11.92 10.13 -16.68
C VAL A 251 -12.28 11.02 -17.88
N SER A 252 -12.72 12.27 -17.67
CA SER A 252 -12.97 13.22 -18.77
C SER A 252 -11.71 13.65 -19.54
N SER A 253 -10.53 13.51 -18.94
CA SER A 253 -9.23 13.82 -19.55
C SER A 253 -8.47 12.56 -19.96
N LYS A 254 -8.72 11.42 -19.29
CA LYS A 254 -8.21 10.09 -19.62
C LYS A 254 -9.38 9.10 -19.74
N PRO A 255 -10.05 9.03 -20.90
CA PRO A 255 -11.36 8.41 -21.05
C PRO A 255 -11.36 6.89 -21.13
N ASP A 256 -10.21 6.25 -21.31
CA ASP A 256 -10.09 4.82 -21.59
C ASP A 256 -9.95 3.96 -20.32
N MET A 257 -9.19 4.43 -19.33
CA MET A 257 -8.80 3.66 -18.14
C MET A 257 -9.47 4.11 -16.84
N GLY A 258 -10.51 4.94 -16.92
CA GLY A 258 -11.17 5.47 -15.72
C GLY A 258 -10.39 6.60 -15.03
N GLY A 259 -9.44 7.20 -15.74
CA GLY A 259 -8.52 8.20 -15.22
C GLY A 259 -7.06 7.73 -15.33
N HIS A 260 -6.16 8.57 -14.83
CA HIS A 260 -4.74 8.26 -14.66
C HIS A 260 -4.26 8.94 -13.39
N ALA A 261 -3.39 8.28 -12.63
CA ALA A 261 -2.71 8.90 -11.50
C ALA A 261 -1.25 8.47 -11.46
N GLU A 262 -0.38 9.43 -11.10
CA GLU A 262 1.04 9.18 -10.88
C GLU A 262 1.39 9.46 -9.43
N TYR A 263 2.29 8.64 -8.90
CA TYR A 263 2.76 8.68 -7.53
C TYR A 263 4.27 8.86 -7.52
N LEU A 264 4.74 9.67 -6.59
CA LEU A 264 6.13 9.94 -6.36
C LEU A 264 6.58 9.31 -5.03
N LEU A 265 7.68 8.58 -5.11
CA LEU A 265 8.34 7.92 -3.99
C LEU A 265 9.74 8.50 -3.83
N LYS A 266 10.08 8.95 -2.61
CA LYS A 266 11.41 9.47 -2.26
C LYS A 266 11.81 9.06 -0.85
N ILE A 267 13.11 8.86 -0.63
CA ILE A 267 13.68 8.59 0.69
C ILE A 267 14.64 9.71 1.07
N PHE A 268 14.56 10.15 2.31
CA PHE A 268 15.47 11.13 2.89
C PHE A 268 16.15 10.55 4.13
N ARG A 269 17.46 10.68 4.22
CA ARG A 269 18.26 10.18 5.34
C ARG A 269 19.06 11.32 5.95
N ARG A 270 19.31 11.27 7.26
CA ARG A 270 20.21 12.20 7.96
C ARG A 270 21.37 11.43 8.56
N SER A 271 22.52 12.08 8.69
CA SER A 271 23.72 11.50 9.33
C SER A 271 23.70 11.57 10.85
N GLY A 272 22.73 12.26 11.45
CA GLY A 272 22.54 12.32 12.90
C GLY A 272 21.34 13.19 13.30
N PRO A 273 20.90 13.18 14.56
CA PRO A 273 19.59 13.70 14.97
C PRO A 273 19.34 15.19 14.70
N THR A 274 20.40 16.00 14.66
CA THR A 274 20.31 17.46 14.41
C THR A 274 20.70 17.84 12.98
N LYS A 275 21.10 16.86 12.15
CA LYS A 275 21.55 17.08 10.77
C LYS A 275 20.36 17.13 9.81
N PRO A 276 20.50 17.85 8.69
CA PRO A 276 19.45 17.90 7.68
C PRO A 276 19.18 16.52 7.08
N PHE A 277 17.92 16.27 6.73
CA PHE A 277 17.53 15.14 5.91
C PHE A 277 17.82 15.45 4.44
N LEU A 278 18.61 14.60 3.79
CA LEU A 278 18.99 14.73 2.38
C LEU A 278 18.42 13.55 1.58
N VAL A 279 18.13 13.80 0.31
CA VAL A 279 17.69 12.75 -0.63
C VAL A 279 18.72 11.61 -0.65
N THR A 280 18.24 10.37 -0.63
CA THR A 280 19.06 9.17 -0.75
C THR A 280 18.39 8.15 -1.68
N TYR A 281 19.08 7.04 -1.93
CA TYR A 281 18.61 5.96 -2.79
C TYR A 281 17.37 5.28 -2.22
N LEU A 282 16.43 4.95 -3.11
CA LEU A 282 15.28 4.12 -2.81
C LEU A 282 15.71 2.67 -2.73
N GLU A 283 15.16 1.97 -1.76
CA GLU A 283 15.38 0.55 -1.60
C GLU A 283 14.98 -0.23 -2.85
N ASN A 284 15.95 -0.95 -3.44
CA ASN A 284 15.76 -1.85 -4.57
C ASN A 284 15.09 -1.22 -5.82
N GLU A 285 14.95 0.10 -5.86
CA GLU A 285 14.48 0.82 -7.04
C GLU A 285 15.60 0.93 -8.05
N ILE A 286 15.50 0.18 -9.14
CA ILE A 286 16.50 0.16 -10.20
C ILE A 286 16.54 1.51 -10.93
N ASP A 287 17.71 2.14 -11.01
CA ASP A 287 17.93 3.30 -11.88
C ASP A 287 18.05 2.87 -13.33
N ARG A 288 16.89 2.66 -13.94
CA ARG A 288 16.75 2.21 -15.31
C ARG A 288 17.48 3.14 -16.30
N THR A 289 17.32 4.44 -16.14
CA THR A 289 17.91 5.45 -17.03
C THR A 289 19.44 5.43 -16.96
N LYS A 290 20.00 5.33 -15.76
CA LYS A 290 21.45 5.21 -15.56
C LYS A 290 22.00 3.91 -16.13
N LEU A 291 21.33 2.78 -15.90
CA LEU A 291 21.78 1.49 -16.43
C LEU A 291 21.72 1.44 -17.96
N GLN A 292 20.70 2.03 -18.58
CA GLN A 292 20.61 2.04 -20.04
C GLN A 292 21.64 2.95 -20.70
N SER A 293 22.01 4.06 -20.06
CA SER A 293 22.97 5.01 -20.63
C SER A 293 24.43 4.57 -20.46
N ASP A 294 24.71 3.63 -19.54
CA ASP A 294 26.04 3.09 -19.29
C ASP A 294 26.08 1.54 -19.46
N PRO A 295 26.52 1.05 -20.64
CA PRO A 295 26.63 -0.38 -20.92
C PRO A 295 27.59 -1.13 -19.98
N ALA A 296 28.63 -0.47 -19.48
CA ALA A 296 29.58 -1.10 -18.56
C ALA A 296 28.93 -1.28 -17.18
N LEU A 297 28.18 -0.29 -16.71
CA LEU A 297 27.41 -0.37 -15.47
C LEU A 297 26.31 -1.44 -15.57
N LEU A 298 25.57 -1.51 -16.68
CA LEU A 298 24.59 -2.57 -16.92
C LEU A 298 25.24 -3.96 -16.93
N GLY A 299 26.40 -4.11 -17.58
CA GLY A 299 27.16 -5.36 -17.55
C GLY A 299 27.55 -5.77 -16.13
N ASN A 300 27.97 -4.81 -15.30
CA ASN A 300 28.28 -5.05 -13.89
C ASN A 300 27.04 -5.43 -13.08
N PHE A 301 25.90 -4.76 -13.32
CA PHE A 301 24.63 -5.09 -12.68
C PHE A 301 24.19 -6.52 -12.99
N LYS A 302 24.19 -6.92 -14.27
CA LYS A 302 23.87 -8.29 -14.70
C LYS A 302 24.80 -9.31 -14.04
N LYS A 303 26.11 -9.05 -14.08
CA LYS A 303 27.12 -9.93 -13.45
C LYS A 303 26.93 -10.05 -11.94
N TRP A 304 26.44 -9.02 -11.27
CA TRP A 304 26.09 -9.07 -9.84
C TRP A 304 24.78 -9.84 -9.61
N LEU A 305 23.75 -9.56 -10.38
CA LEU A 305 22.41 -10.13 -10.23
C LEU A 305 22.38 -11.64 -10.53
N PHE A 306 23.20 -12.11 -11.48
CA PHE A 306 23.26 -13.52 -11.87
C PHE A 306 24.21 -14.38 -11.01
N ARG A 307 24.79 -13.83 -9.94
CA ARG A 307 25.58 -14.64 -9.00
C ARG A 307 24.65 -15.61 -8.25
N PRO A 308 25.11 -16.81 -7.88
CA PRO A 308 24.30 -17.75 -7.11
C PRO A 308 23.70 -17.15 -5.82
N ALA A 309 24.45 -16.30 -5.12
CA ALA A 309 23.96 -15.62 -3.91
C ALA A 309 22.80 -14.65 -4.20
N SER A 310 22.87 -13.90 -5.31
CA SER A 310 21.84 -12.95 -5.73
C SER A 310 20.58 -13.67 -6.19
N ILE A 311 20.72 -14.76 -6.95
CA ILE A 311 19.59 -15.62 -7.37
C ILE A 311 18.91 -16.23 -6.13
N ALA A 312 19.68 -16.77 -5.19
CA ALA A 312 19.13 -17.30 -3.93
C ALA A 312 18.39 -16.22 -3.12
N ALA A 313 18.95 -15.01 -3.03
CA ALA A 313 18.31 -13.90 -2.32
C ALA A 313 17.04 -13.40 -3.03
N LEU A 314 17.00 -13.38 -4.37
CA LEU A 314 15.82 -13.04 -5.15
C LEU A 314 14.70 -14.08 -4.93
N ASP A 315 15.03 -15.37 -4.99
CA ASP A 315 14.11 -16.49 -4.75
C ASP A 315 13.51 -16.45 -3.33
N GLN A 316 14.35 -16.17 -2.32
CA GLN A 316 13.92 -16.04 -0.93
C GLN A 316 13.15 -14.75 -0.65
N GLY A 317 13.26 -13.74 -1.52
CA GLY A 317 12.67 -12.43 -1.25
C GLY A 317 13.44 -11.61 -0.23
N ILE A 318 14.77 -11.68 -0.25
CA ILE A 318 15.64 -10.90 0.63
C ILE A 318 16.75 -10.18 -0.15
N LEU A 319 16.60 -10.05 -1.47
CA LEU A 319 17.55 -9.32 -2.31
C LEU A 319 17.73 -7.87 -1.83
N ASP A 320 18.98 -7.44 -1.78
CA ASP A 320 19.40 -6.08 -1.42
C ASP A 320 20.33 -5.58 -2.53
N ILE A 321 19.80 -4.76 -3.44
CA ILE A 321 20.51 -4.30 -4.64
C ILE A 321 21.54 -3.22 -4.24
N PRO A 322 22.79 -3.29 -4.72
CA PRO A 322 23.81 -2.29 -4.44
C PRO A 322 23.40 -0.89 -4.88
N THR A 323 23.75 0.11 -4.07
CA THR A 323 23.40 1.53 -4.27
C THR A 323 23.84 2.10 -5.62
N ASP A 324 24.89 1.55 -6.22
CA ASP A 324 25.39 1.97 -7.53
C ASP A 324 24.36 1.79 -8.65
N TYR A 325 23.37 0.93 -8.45
CA TYR A 325 22.31 0.61 -9.41
C TYR A 325 20.95 1.22 -9.05
N LEU A 326 20.86 2.00 -7.97
CA LEU A 326 19.60 2.47 -7.41
C LEU A 326 19.28 3.92 -7.80
N ALA A 327 17.99 4.20 -7.94
CA ALA A 327 17.48 5.55 -8.17
C ALA A 327 17.24 6.29 -6.85
N THR A 328 17.20 7.62 -6.90
CA THR A 328 16.82 8.49 -5.76
C THR A 328 15.37 8.97 -5.85
N GLU A 329 14.67 8.59 -6.92
CA GLU A 329 13.28 8.91 -7.18
C GLU A 329 12.61 7.76 -7.91
N ALA A 330 11.37 7.40 -7.53
CA ALA A 330 10.55 6.45 -8.29
C ALA A 330 9.20 7.04 -8.61
N LYS A 331 8.70 6.77 -9.82
CA LYS A 331 7.34 7.08 -10.25
C LYS A 331 6.55 5.80 -10.45
N SER A 332 5.37 5.73 -9.86
CA SER A 332 4.42 4.64 -10.07
C SER A 332 3.13 5.18 -10.62
N ILE A 333 2.39 4.38 -11.39
CA ILE A 333 1.17 4.82 -12.07
C ILE A 333 0.02 3.84 -11.89
N SER A 334 -1.20 4.37 -11.94
CA SER A 334 -2.46 3.62 -11.80
C SER A 334 -3.55 4.22 -12.70
N PRO A 335 -4.62 3.46 -13.04
CA PRO A 335 -4.92 2.09 -12.62
C PRO A 335 -4.15 1.02 -13.42
N ALA A 336 -4.45 -0.26 -13.13
CA ALA A 336 -3.84 -1.43 -13.79
C ALA A 336 -2.31 -1.50 -13.65
N GLY A 337 -1.78 -1.03 -12.51
CA GLY A 337 -0.35 -0.81 -12.32
C GLY A 337 0.58 -1.97 -12.75
N PRO A 338 0.36 -3.22 -12.31
CA PRO A 338 1.19 -4.36 -12.67
C PRO A 338 1.28 -4.63 -14.19
N ALA A 339 0.25 -4.26 -14.94
CA ALA A 339 0.19 -4.44 -16.39
C ALA A 339 0.85 -3.28 -17.18
N ARG A 340 1.36 -2.24 -16.51
CA ARG A 340 1.99 -1.04 -17.13
C ARG A 340 3.52 -1.06 -17.02
N SER A 341 4.21 -0.61 -18.07
CA SER A 341 5.69 -0.66 -18.16
C SER A 341 6.35 0.18 -17.10
N GLU A 342 5.78 1.33 -16.75
CA GLU A 342 6.43 2.28 -15.86
C GLU A 342 6.52 1.75 -14.41
N ASN A 343 5.76 0.70 -14.08
CA ASN A 343 5.88 -0.05 -12.84
C ASN A 343 6.78 -1.31 -13.00
N GLN A 344 7.51 -1.45 -14.11
CA GLN A 344 8.41 -2.57 -14.40
C GLN A 344 9.81 -2.04 -14.76
N PRO A 345 10.57 -1.51 -13.78
CA PRO A 345 11.84 -0.83 -14.07
C PRO A 345 12.91 -1.76 -14.66
N SER A 346 12.79 -3.07 -14.52
CA SER A 346 13.70 -4.03 -15.16
C SER A 346 13.44 -4.23 -16.65
N PHE A 347 12.34 -3.69 -17.19
CA PHE A 347 11.92 -3.88 -18.57
C PHE A 347 13.00 -3.46 -19.57
N GLY A 348 13.41 -4.44 -20.39
CA GLY A 348 14.41 -4.28 -21.45
C GLY A 348 15.86 -4.19 -20.96
N LEU A 349 16.14 -4.45 -19.67
CA LEU A 349 17.51 -4.48 -19.16
C LEU A 349 18.23 -5.82 -19.41
N MET A 350 17.48 -6.92 -19.52
CA MET A 350 17.99 -8.28 -19.71
C MET A 350 17.14 -9.08 -20.69
N SER A 351 17.74 -10.04 -21.40
CA SER A 351 17.02 -10.97 -22.27
C SER A 351 16.54 -12.21 -21.52
N ASP A 352 15.58 -12.93 -22.12
CA ASP A 352 15.08 -14.19 -21.55
C ASP A 352 16.15 -15.26 -21.51
N GLU A 353 17.03 -15.29 -22.51
CA GLU A 353 18.15 -16.23 -22.61
C GLU A 353 19.20 -15.98 -21.51
N GLU A 354 19.51 -14.71 -21.20
CA GLU A 354 20.42 -14.36 -20.11
C GLU A 354 19.87 -14.83 -18.77
N ILE A 355 18.57 -14.61 -18.52
CA ILE A 355 17.90 -15.03 -17.29
C ILE A 355 17.85 -16.56 -17.20
N GLN A 356 17.44 -17.23 -18.28
CA GLN A 356 17.35 -18.69 -18.32
C GLN A 356 18.71 -19.33 -18.06
N ALA A 357 19.77 -18.84 -18.70
CA ALA A 357 21.13 -19.33 -18.48
C ALA A 357 21.58 -19.16 -17.02
N ALA A 358 21.24 -18.03 -16.38
CA ALA A 358 21.56 -17.79 -14.97
C ALA A 358 20.81 -18.76 -14.04
N LEU A 359 19.53 -19.03 -14.31
CA LEU A 359 18.74 -20.00 -13.55
C LEU A 359 19.27 -21.42 -13.70
N ASP A 360 19.62 -21.82 -14.93
CA ASP A 360 20.18 -23.15 -15.22
C ASP A 360 21.53 -23.34 -14.55
N GLN A 361 22.41 -22.33 -14.58
CA GLN A 361 23.68 -22.36 -13.87
C GLN A 361 23.49 -22.49 -12.36
N TYR A 362 22.52 -21.80 -11.78
CA TYR A 362 22.18 -21.93 -10.36
C TYR A 362 21.71 -23.35 -10.02
N LEU A 363 20.80 -23.91 -10.83
CA LEU A 363 20.27 -25.27 -10.62
C LEU A 363 21.34 -26.35 -10.82
N ALA A 364 22.30 -26.15 -11.73
CA ALA A 364 23.41 -27.07 -11.96
C ALA A 364 24.33 -27.25 -10.73
N THR A 365 24.30 -26.31 -9.77
CA THR A 365 25.02 -26.45 -8.48
C THR A 365 24.36 -27.45 -7.52
N GLY A 366 23.17 -27.96 -7.84
CA GLY A 366 22.33 -28.76 -6.95
C GLY A 366 21.43 -27.93 -6.03
N ALA A 367 21.48 -26.60 -6.13
CA ALA A 367 20.56 -25.69 -5.43
C ALA A 367 19.12 -25.82 -5.94
N LYS A 368 18.17 -25.34 -5.15
CA LYS A 368 16.73 -25.38 -5.47
C LYS A 368 16.13 -23.98 -5.43
N LEU A 369 15.19 -23.73 -6.35
CA LEU A 369 14.36 -22.53 -6.39
C LEU A 369 12.97 -22.86 -5.86
N LYS A 370 12.41 -21.99 -5.03
CA LYS A 370 11.07 -22.17 -4.42
C LYS A 370 10.02 -21.25 -5.02
N THR A 371 10.41 -20.03 -5.39
CA THR A 371 9.53 -18.93 -5.78
C THR A 371 9.79 -18.51 -7.23
N VAL A 372 11.05 -18.38 -7.61
CA VAL A 372 11.50 -17.93 -8.92
C VAL A 372 11.92 -19.15 -9.73
N GLN A 373 10.94 -19.86 -10.30
CA GLN A 373 11.16 -21.14 -10.99
C GLN A 373 11.12 -21.04 -12.52
N SER A 374 11.04 -19.82 -13.04
CA SER A 374 10.96 -19.51 -14.48
C SER A 374 11.51 -18.11 -14.76
N VAL A 375 11.73 -17.80 -16.04
CA VAL A 375 12.07 -16.44 -16.51
C VAL A 375 10.98 -15.43 -16.14
N GLY A 376 9.71 -15.78 -16.30
CA GLY A 376 8.58 -14.93 -15.91
C GLY A 376 8.55 -14.65 -14.40
N GLY A 377 8.79 -15.68 -13.59
CA GLY A 377 8.95 -15.55 -12.13
C GLY A 377 10.11 -14.63 -11.75
N PHE A 378 11.23 -14.71 -12.47
CA PHE A 378 12.41 -13.87 -12.21
C PHE A 378 12.12 -12.40 -12.49
N LYS A 379 11.59 -12.10 -13.68
CA LYS A 379 11.24 -10.73 -14.10
C LYS A 379 10.23 -10.12 -13.12
N LYS A 380 9.12 -10.81 -12.89
CA LYS A 380 8.10 -10.36 -11.94
C LYS A 380 8.68 -10.13 -10.55
N ARG A 381 9.57 -11.00 -10.09
CA ARG A 381 10.15 -10.89 -8.75
C ARG A 381 11.07 -9.67 -8.63
N LEU A 382 11.84 -9.38 -9.67
CA LEU A 382 12.73 -8.24 -9.69
C LEU A 382 11.95 -6.92 -9.69
N ASP A 383 10.88 -6.82 -10.47
CA ASP A 383 10.00 -5.65 -10.46
C ASP A 383 9.19 -5.55 -9.16
N ASP A 384 8.68 -6.67 -8.61
CA ASP A 384 8.01 -6.73 -7.30
C ASP A 384 8.92 -6.28 -6.14
N PHE A 385 10.24 -6.23 -6.36
CA PHE A 385 11.22 -5.74 -5.39
C PHE A 385 11.46 -4.24 -5.47
N SER A 386 11.13 -3.59 -6.57
CA SER A 386 11.26 -2.15 -6.72
C SER A 386 10.11 -1.42 -6.03
N CYS A 387 10.33 -0.12 -5.78
CA CYS A 387 9.32 0.71 -5.13
C CYS A 387 8.11 0.87 -6.05
N ASN A 388 8.30 1.17 -7.34
CA ASN A 388 7.20 1.33 -8.31
C ASN A 388 6.49 0.02 -8.72
N GLY A 389 7.16 -1.13 -8.74
CA GLY A 389 6.54 -2.41 -9.11
C GLY A 389 5.69 -3.03 -8.00
N CYS A 390 6.13 -2.92 -6.74
CA CYS A 390 5.28 -3.31 -5.61
C CYS A 390 4.09 -2.35 -5.40
N HIS A 391 4.30 -1.05 -5.67
CA HIS A 391 3.40 0.05 -5.26
C HIS A 391 1.91 -0.20 -5.52
N GLN A 392 1.56 -0.73 -6.69
CA GLN A 392 0.16 -0.92 -7.10
C GLN A 392 -0.34 -2.34 -6.86
N THR A 393 0.54 -3.29 -6.55
CA THR A 393 0.20 -4.70 -6.44
C THR A 393 -0.63 -4.95 -5.18
N ARG A 394 -1.95 -5.22 -5.34
CA ARG A 394 -2.89 -5.39 -4.22
C ARG A 394 -2.83 -4.24 -3.19
N ALA A 395 -2.56 -3.03 -3.69
CA ALA A 395 -2.54 -1.79 -2.90
C ALA A 395 -3.86 -1.02 -3.02
N ILE A 396 -3.98 0.05 -2.23
CA ILE A 396 -5.10 1.00 -2.27
C ILE A 396 -4.59 2.28 -2.94
N ALA A 397 -4.79 2.44 -4.26
CA ALA A 397 -4.26 3.59 -5.01
C ALA A 397 -2.77 3.84 -4.70
N GLY A 398 -1.94 2.82 -4.86
CA GLY A 398 -0.52 2.94 -4.55
C GLY A 398 -0.12 2.88 -3.07
N PHE A 399 -1.08 2.93 -2.12
CA PHE A 399 -0.78 2.86 -0.70
C PHE A 399 -1.03 1.47 -0.13
N HIS A 400 -0.02 0.88 0.51
CA HIS A 400 -0.22 -0.34 1.29
C HIS A 400 -0.79 -0.09 2.69
N PHE A 401 -0.67 1.15 3.18
CA PHE A 401 -1.13 1.56 4.51
C PHE A 401 -1.60 3.03 4.49
N PRO A 402 -2.86 3.29 4.08
CA PRO A 402 -3.45 4.62 4.16
C PRO A 402 -3.84 5.03 5.58
N GLY A 403 -4.00 4.07 6.50
CA GLY A 403 -4.52 4.30 7.84
C GLY A 403 -6.04 4.42 7.89
N ALA A 404 -6.64 3.95 8.99
CA ALA A 404 -8.07 4.10 9.23
C ALA A 404 -8.34 5.49 9.81
N ASP A 405 -9.42 6.11 9.35
CA ASP A 405 -9.83 7.42 9.83
C ASP A 405 -10.61 7.29 11.13
N ARG A 406 -10.59 8.34 11.97
CA ARG A 406 -11.33 8.34 13.24
C ARG A 406 -12.82 8.53 12.98
N ALA A 407 -13.67 8.09 13.90
CA ALA A 407 -15.12 8.23 13.79
C ALA A 407 -15.60 9.68 13.64
N GLU A 408 -14.84 10.67 14.15
CA GLU A 408 -15.15 12.09 14.01
C GLU A 408 -14.76 12.66 12.64
N THR A 409 -14.06 11.90 11.80
CA THR A 409 -13.73 12.30 10.42
C THR A 409 -15.01 12.30 9.60
N ILE A 410 -15.22 13.35 8.78
CA ILE A 410 -16.41 13.43 7.93
C ILE A 410 -16.50 12.16 7.06
N THR A 411 -17.57 11.39 7.29
CA THR A 411 -17.78 10.03 6.75
C THR A 411 -17.66 9.95 5.23
N ALA A 412 -17.98 11.02 4.53
CA ALA A 412 -17.92 11.06 3.07
C ALA A 412 -16.52 10.86 2.47
N ASN A 413 -15.45 11.01 3.26
CA ASN A 413 -14.05 10.81 2.86
C ASN A 413 -13.26 9.94 3.84
N SER A 414 -13.95 9.15 4.67
CA SER A 414 -13.32 8.36 5.73
C SER A 414 -12.87 6.99 5.20
N VAL A 415 -11.64 6.60 5.50
CA VAL A 415 -11.06 5.28 5.20
C VAL A 415 -11.37 4.31 6.33
N HIS A 416 -12.00 3.17 6.01
CA HIS A 416 -12.47 2.22 7.03
C HIS A 416 -11.36 1.34 7.61
N ILE A 417 -10.50 0.80 6.75
CA ILE A 417 -9.47 -0.17 7.12
C ILE A 417 -8.07 0.42 6.94
N PRO A 418 -7.11 0.13 7.84
CA PRO A 418 -5.82 0.81 7.86
C PRO A 418 -4.85 0.38 6.76
N GLY A 419 -5.05 -0.80 6.19
CA GLY A 419 -4.11 -1.45 5.29
C GLY A 419 -4.74 -1.98 4.02
N SER A 420 -3.90 -2.24 3.04
CA SER A 420 -4.25 -2.93 1.80
C SER A 420 -4.37 -4.45 1.99
N ALA A 421 -4.91 -5.15 0.99
CA ALA A 421 -4.95 -6.61 0.99
C ALA A 421 -3.54 -7.22 1.10
N HIS A 422 -2.53 -6.62 0.46
CA HIS A 422 -1.13 -7.03 0.63
C HIS A 422 -0.66 -6.93 2.08
N PHE A 423 -0.95 -5.80 2.76
CA PHE A 423 -0.56 -5.58 4.15
C PHE A 423 -1.14 -6.64 5.08
N PHE A 424 -2.45 -6.89 5.00
CA PHE A 424 -3.11 -7.87 5.87
C PHE A 424 -2.66 -9.30 5.59
N ALA A 425 -2.43 -9.65 4.32
CA ALA A 425 -2.04 -10.99 3.95
C ALA A 425 -0.60 -11.36 4.36
N ASP A 426 0.27 -10.37 4.61
CA ASP A 426 1.64 -10.58 5.08
C ASP A 426 1.77 -10.68 6.62
N ILE A 427 0.71 -10.35 7.36
CA ILE A 427 0.70 -10.37 8.83
C ILE A 427 1.15 -11.71 9.42
N PRO A 428 0.64 -12.89 8.97
CA PRO A 428 1.08 -14.17 9.55
C PRO A 428 2.59 -14.39 9.44
N ARG A 429 3.21 -13.95 8.33
CA ARG A 429 4.66 -14.00 8.16
C ARG A 429 5.37 -13.10 9.15
N ARG A 430 4.91 -11.85 9.29
CA ARG A 430 5.52 -10.88 10.20
C ARG A 430 5.38 -11.33 11.66
N ARG A 431 4.24 -11.91 12.04
CA ARG A 431 4.04 -12.52 13.37
C ARG A 431 5.01 -13.68 13.61
N ALA A 432 5.18 -14.60 12.65
CA ALA A 432 6.11 -15.72 12.77
C ALA A 432 7.57 -15.25 12.97
N VAL A 433 7.98 -14.14 12.35
CA VAL A 433 9.31 -13.53 12.59
C VAL A 433 9.43 -13.04 14.03
N ILE A 434 8.44 -12.31 14.55
CA ILE A 434 8.45 -11.79 15.92
C ILE A 434 8.48 -12.95 16.92
N GLU A 435 7.68 -13.99 16.69
CA GLU A 435 7.69 -15.20 17.53
C GLU A 435 9.04 -15.91 17.51
N ALA A 436 9.69 -16.03 16.35
CA ALA A 436 11.03 -16.62 16.25
C ALA A 436 12.06 -15.82 17.04
N PHE A 437 12.03 -14.48 16.96
CA PHE A 437 12.87 -13.62 17.81
C PHE A 437 12.59 -13.83 19.29
N ALA A 438 11.32 -13.79 19.71
CA ALA A 438 10.91 -13.95 21.10
C ALA A 438 11.37 -15.30 21.68
N GLN A 439 11.32 -16.36 20.86
CA GLN A 439 11.72 -17.73 21.21
C GLN A 439 13.22 -18.00 21.00
N LYS A 440 14.00 -17.01 20.53
CA LYS A 440 15.43 -17.16 20.17
C LYS A 440 15.69 -18.28 19.17
N LYS A 441 14.76 -18.48 18.23
CA LYS A 441 14.88 -19.43 17.12
C LYS A 441 15.47 -18.74 15.89
N PRO A 442 16.07 -19.49 14.95
CA PRO A 442 16.42 -18.96 13.63
C PRO A 442 15.21 -18.31 12.97
N VAL A 443 15.42 -17.11 12.44
CA VAL A 443 14.36 -16.34 11.77
C VAL A 443 14.35 -16.67 10.29
N ASP A 444 13.18 -17.06 9.77
CA ASP A 444 12.96 -17.17 8.33
C ASP A 444 12.42 -15.84 7.78
N TYR A 445 13.30 -15.09 7.11
CA TYR A 445 12.95 -13.81 6.49
C TYR A 445 12.26 -13.95 5.13
N SER A 446 12.15 -15.17 4.59
CA SER A 446 11.62 -15.36 3.24
C SER A 446 10.18 -14.84 3.10
N ARG A 447 9.91 -14.14 2.00
CA ARG A 447 8.60 -13.57 1.65
C ARG A 447 8.15 -14.06 0.28
N GLY A 448 6.84 -14.09 0.05
CA GLY A 448 6.26 -14.37 -1.27
C GLY A 448 6.27 -13.13 -2.16
N PHE A 449 5.70 -13.25 -3.36
CA PHE A 449 5.37 -12.10 -4.21
C PHE A 449 4.36 -11.20 -3.51
N SER A 450 4.37 -9.90 -3.77
CA SER A 450 3.41 -8.99 -3.11
C SER A 450 1.96 -9.29 -3.51
N GLY A 451 1.75 -9.82 -4.71
CA GLY A 451 0.44 -10.25 -5.21
C GLY A 451 -0.12 -11.52 -4.56
N ARG A 452 0.73 -12.36 -3.95
CA ARG A 452 0.31 -13.67 -3.41
C ARG A 452 1.11 -14.05 -2.15
N PRO A 453 0.44 -14.28 -1.00
CA PRO A 453 1.10 -14.73 0.22
C PRO A 453 1.78 -16.10 0.03
N LEU A 454 2.76 -16.41 0.87
CA LEU A 454 3.40 -17.74 0.84
C LEU A 454 2.40 -18.85 1.22
N ASP A 455 2.45 -19.96 0.48
CA ASP A 455 1.56 -21.10 0.65
C ASP A 455 1.53 -21.65 2.08
N ARG A 456 2.65 -21.59 2.81
CA ARG A 456 2.73 -22.02 4.22
C ARG A 456 1.81 -21.23 5.16
N TYR A 457 1.34 -20.05 4.76
CA TYR A 457 0.39 -19.24 5.55
C TYR A 457 -1.05 -19.39 5.08
N LYS A 458 -1.34 -20.28 4.11
CA LYS A 458 -2.70 -20.54 3.63
C LYS A 458 -3.66 -20.89 4.78
N THR A 459 -3.24 -21.76 5.69
CA THR A 459 -4.06 -22.16 6.85
C THR A 459 -4.32 -20.99 7.80
N ALA A 460 -3.32 -20.11 8.03
CA ALA A 460 -3.48 -18.94 8.89
C ALA A 460 -4.42 -17.88 8.29
N LEU A 461 -4.62 -17.91 6.97
CA LEU A 461 -5.51 -17.01 6.23
C LEU A 461 -6.85 -17.68 5.84
N ALA A 462 -7.09 -18.91 6.29
CA ALA A 462 -8.33 -19.62 6.00
C ALA A 462 -9.55 -18.84 6.54
N GLY A 463 -10.64 -18.82 5.75
CA GLY A 463 -11.84 -18.05 6.07
C GLY A 463 -11.75 -16.55 5.72
N THR A 464 -10.66 -16.10 5.09
CA THR A 464 -10.50 -14.73 4.56
C THR A 464 -10.40 -14.74 3.04
N GLN A 465 -10.52 -13.58 2.40
CA GLN A 465 -10.25 -13.38 0.97
C GLN A 465 -8.79 -13.00 0.70
N LEU A 466 -7.91 -13.05 1.70
CA LEU A 466 -6.53 -12.54 1.60
C LEU A 466 -5.58 -13.46 0.82
N PHE A 467 -5.85 -14.76 0.77
CA PHE A 467 -5.00 -15.74 0.09
C PHE A 467 -5.43 -16.00 -1.37
N ASP A 468 -6.58 -16.66 -1.57
CA ASP A 468 -7.12 -17.08 -2.86
C ASP A 468 -8.57 -16.62 -3.10
N GLY A 469 -9.07 -15.70 -2.27
CA GLY A 469 -10.43 -15.19 -2.38
C GLY A 469 -10.60 -14.10 -3.43
N TRP A 470 -11.78 -13.50 -3.45
CA TRP A 470 -12.15 -12.46 -4.41
C TRP A 470 -11.16 -11.29 -4.36
N GLY A 471 -10.68 -10.83 -5.53
CA GLY A 471 -9.66 -9.80 -5.65
C GLY A 471 -8.21 -10.27 -5.47
N ALA A 472 -7.96 -11.55 -5.15
CA ALA A 472 -6.60 -12.09 -5.11
C ALA A 472 -6.01 -12.26 -6.52
N VAL A 473 -4.69 -12.11 -6.65
CA VAL A 473 -3.99 -12.40 -7.91
C VAL A 473 -3.97 -13.92 -8.12
N CYS A 474 -4.21 -14.35 -9.36
CA CYS A 474 -4.24 -15.74 -9.77
C CYS A 474 -3.55 -15.94 -11.11
N TYR A 475 -3.29 -17.19 -11.46
CA TYR A 475 -2.65 -17.58 -12.71
C TYR A 475 -3.64 -18.30 -13.63
N ILE A 476 -3.71 -17.84 -14.87
CA ILE A 476 -4.52 -18.40 -15.95
C ILE A 476 -3.68 -19.41 -16.69
N GLN A 477 -4.00 -20.68 -16.48
CA GLN A 477 -3.30 -21.78 -17.13
C GLN A 477 -3.45 -21.67 -18.66
N PRO A 478 -2.36 -21.65 -19.44
CA PRO A 478 -2.44 -21.64 -20.89
C PRO A 478 -3.05 -22.97 -21.39
N PRO A 479 -3.98 -22.95 -22.36
CA PRO A 479 -4.66 -24.16 -22.83
C PRO A 479 -3.71 -25.24 -23.38
N ASP A 480 -2.67 -24.82 -24.10
CA ASP A 480 -1.75 -25.72 -24.83
C ASP A 480 -0.28 -25.55 -24.39
N GLY A 481 -0.06 -24.90 -23.23
CA GLY A 481 1.27 -24.56 -22.72
C GLY A 481 1.63 -25.31 -21.43
N GLN A 482 2.92 -25.44 -21.16
CA GLN A 482 3.36 -25.84 -19.82
C GLN A 482 3.06 -24.73 -18.82
N PRO A 483 2.42 -25.04 -17.67
CA PRO A 483 2.22 -24.07 -16.60
C PRO A 483 3.53 -23.40 -16.19
N ASP A 484 3.52 -22.08 -16.02
CA ASP A 484 4.64 -21.40 -15.37
C ASP A 484 4.75 -21.89 -13.91
N LYS A 485 5.83 -22.61 -13.61
CA LYS A 485 6.05 -23.22 -12.30
C LYS A 485 6.04 -22.20 -11.16
N SER A 486 6.48 -20.96 -11.42
CA SER A 486 6.49 -19.86 -10.44
C SER A 486 5.08 -19.46 -9.98
N PHE A 487 4.07 -19.68 -10.83
CA PHE A 487 2.70 -19.20 -10.61
C PHE A 487 1.66 -20.32 -10.58
N SER A 488 2.04 -21.56 -10.89
CA SER A 488 1.13 -22.70 -11.03
C SER A 488 0.25 -22.98 -9.79
N SER A 489 0.69 -22.60 -8.59
CA SER A 489 -0.09 -22.73 -7.35
C SER A 489 -1.10 -21.59 -7.11
N TRP A 490 -1.11 -20.55 -7.95
CA TRP A 490 -1.93 -19.36 -7.77
C TRP A 490 -3.35 -19.57 -8.31
N THR A 491 -4.11 -20.42 -7.64
CA THR A 491 -5.50 -20.72 -7.99
C THR A 491 -6.47 -19.79 -7.27
N CYS A 492 -7.73 -19.77 -7.69
CA CYS A 492 -8.81 -19.13 -6.96
C CYS A 492 -9.51 -20.12 -6.02
N GLY A 493 -10.09 -19.58 -4.95
CA GLY A 493 -10.90 -20.32 -3.99
C GLY A 493 -12.23 -20.78 -4.59
N THR A 494 -12.98 -21.57 -3.82
CA THR A 494 -14.27 -22.15 -4.25
C THR A 494 -15.26 -21.07 -4.72
N GLY A 495 -15.90 -21.32 -5.87
CA GLY A 495 -16.88 -20.40 -6.45
C GLY A 495 -16.30 -19.19 -7.15
N LEU A 496 -14.97 -19.16 -7.33
CA LEU A 496 -14.25 -18.10 -8.04
C LEU A 496 -13.50 -18.67 -9.25
N GLU A 497 -13.31 -17.83 -10.25
CA GLU A 497 -12.50 -18.13 -11.44
C GLU A 497 -11.42 -17.05 -11.63
N CYS A 498 -10.34 -17.41 -12.31
CA CYS A 498 -9.27 -16.47 -12.61
C CYS A 498 -9.57 -15.72 -13.91
N ARG A 499 -9.63 -14.39 -13.84
CA ARG A 499 -9.94 -13.54 -15.01
C ARG A 499 -8.90 -12.47 -15.24
N ASP A 500 -8.51 -12.31 -16.49
CA ASP A 500 -7.59 -11.29 -16.93
C ASP A 500 -8.35 -9.96 -17.11
N LEU A 501 -8.13 -9.00 -16.21
CA LEU A 501 -8.79 -7.69 -16.26
C LEU A 501 -8.07 -6.73 -17.22
N HIS A 502 -6.74 -6.81 -17.26
CA HIS A 502 -5.86 -5.90 -17.99
C HIS A 502 -4.70 -6.71 -18.57
N GLY A 503 -4.98 -7.48 -19.61
CA GLY A 503 -4.00 -8.39 -20.17
C GLY A 503 -2.77 -7.66 -20.66
N SER A 504 -1.59 -8.25 -20.47
CA SER A 504 -0.35 -7.67 -20.97
C SER A 504 0.65 -8.78 -21.28
N ASP A 505 1.42 -8.64 -22.36
CA ASP A 505 2.52 -9.57 -22.66
C ASP A 505 3.63 -9.54 -21.62
N ARG A 506 3.62 -8.54 -20.74
CA ARG A 506 4.60 -8.35 -19.69
C ARG A 506 4.24 -9.04 -18.39
N GLU A 507 2.95 -9.27 -18.18
CA GLU A 507 2.42 -10.10 -17.11
C GLU A 507 1.50 -11.18 -17.70
N PRO A 508 2.05 -12.05 -18.57
CA PRO A 508 1.23 -13.00 -19.29
C PRO A 508 0.55 -13.94 -18.31
N SER A 509 -0.72 -14.23 -18.56
CA SER A 509 -1.49 -15.21 -17.79
C SER A 509 -1.67 -14.89 -16.30
N LEU A 510 -1.48 -13.63 -15.86
CA LEU A 510 -1.90 -13.21 -14.52
C LEU A 510 -3.29 -12.60 -14.58
N GLY A 511 -4.12 -12.98 -13.62
CA GLY A 511 -5.49 -12.49 -13.50
C GLY A 511 -5.85 -12.18 -12.05
N VAL A 512 -7.14 -11.92 -11.84
CA VAL A 512 -7.75 -11.66 -10.54
C VAL A 512 -8.86 -12.67 -10.32
N CYS A 513 -8.97 -13.18 -9.10
CA CYS A 513 -10.07 -14.04 -8.70
C CYS A 513 -11.37 -13.25 -8.61
N VAL A 514 -12.35 -13.63 -9.43
CA VAL A 514 -13.69 -13.04 -9.49
C VAL A 514 -14.74 -14.13 -9.39
N THR A 515 -16.02 -13.79 -9.19
CA THR A 515 -17.07 -14.81 -9.08
C THR A 515 -17.19 -15.64 -10.35
N ALA A 516 -17.22 -16.97 -10.21
CA ALA A 516 -17.49 -17.88 -11.31
C ALA A 516 -19.00 -17.95 -11.62
N GLY A 517 -19.35 -17.96 -12.91
CA GLY A 517 -20.75 -18.03 -13.34
C GLY A 517 -21.48 -16.69 -13.22
N GLU A 518 -22.51 -16.62 -12.38
CA GLU A 518 -23.30 -15.39 -12.19
C GLU A 518 -22.50 -14.35 -11.39
N ARG A 519 -22.33 -13.17 -12.00
CA ARG A 519 -21.57 -12.04 -11.42
C ARG A 519 -22.25 -11.53 -10.14
N LYS A 520 -21.44 -11.24 -9.13
CA LYS A 520 -21.85 -10.68 -7.83
C LYS A 520 -21.45 -9.23 -7.67
N ILE A 521 -22.03 -8.56 -6.68
CA ILE A 521 -21.73 -7.16 -6.40
C ILE A 521 -20.23 -6.98 -6.13
N GLY A 522 -19.65 -6.00 -6.81
CA GLY A 522 -18.20 -5.73 -6.83
C GLY A 522 -17.46 -6.27 -8.05
N ASP A 523 -17.97 -7.32 -8.71
CA ASP A 523 -17.26 -7.97 -9.82
C ASP A 523 -16.97 -6.97 -10.96
N PRO A 524 -15.81 -7.10 -11.63
CA PRO A 524 -15.48 -6.32 -12.80
C PRO A 524 -16.43 -6.67 -13.95
N LEU A 525 -16.69 -5.67 -14.78
CA LEU A 525 -17.61 -5.77 -15.92
C LEU A 525 -16.93 -5.42 -17.24
N GLU A 526 -15.74 -4.84 -17.18
CA GLU A 526 -14.94 -4.45 -18.32
C GLU A 526 -13.59 -5.15 -18.25
N PHE A 527 -13.13 -5.66 -19.39
CA PHE A 527 -11.87 -6.39 -19.52
C PHE A 527 -11.16 -5.85 -20.75
N GLY A 528 -9.87 -5.62 -20.65
CA GLY A 528 -9.08 -5.10 -21.74
C GLY A 528 -7.65 -5.58 -21.73
N ARG A 529 -6.85 -4.99 -22.60
CA ARG A 529 -5.45 -5.33 -22.81
C ARG A 529 -4.62 -4.06 -22.93
N ILE A 530 -3.44 -4.10 -22.31
CA ILE A 530 -2.41 -3.07 -22.40
C ILE A 530 -1.33 -3.56 -23.35
N GLU A 531 -1.23 -2.85 -24.48
CA GLU A 531 -0.17 -3.03 -25.48
C GLU A 531 0.95 -2.03 -25.26
N THR A 532 2.17 -2.42 -25.58
CA THR A 532 3.37 -1.64 -25.25
C THR A 532 4.28 -1.52 -26.43
N GLY A 533 4.37 -0.31 -26.98
CA GLY A 533 5.35 -0.02 -28.02
C GLY A 533 6.76 0.19 -27.45
N ALA A 534 6.85 0.87 -26.30
CA ALA A 534 8.09 1.17 -25.60
C ALA A 534 7.80 1.43 -24.11
N PHE A 535 8.85 1.51 -23.29
CA PHE A 535 8.70 1.89 -21.87
C PHE A 535 8.00 3.25 -21.74
N GLY A 536 6.90 3.29 -20.99
CA GLY A 536 6.03 4.47 -20.83
C GLY A 536 5.06 4.74 -21.98
N ASN A 537 5.06 3.92 -23.04
CA ASN A 537 4.09 3.99 -24.12
C ASN A 537 3.14 2.78 -24.05
N ASP A 538 2.24 2.85 -23.07
CA ASP A 538 1.21 1.86 -22.80
C ASP A 538 -0.12 2.32 -23.40
N ASN A 539 -0.76 1.48 -24.21
CA ASN A 539 -2.05 1.75 -24.82
C ASN A 539 -3.07 0.70 -24.36
N TYR A 540 -4.15 1.16 -23.75
CA TYR A 540 -5.25 0.28 -23.33
C TYR A 540 -6.27 0.12 -24.46
N SER A 541 -6.73 -1.11 -24.66
CA SER A 541 -7.85 -1.44 -25.53
C SER A 541 -8.87 -2.29 -24.78
N ARG A 542 -10.14 -1.89 -24.81
CA ARG A 542 -11.22 -2.69 -24.23
C ARG A 542 -11.54 -3.88 -25.14
N ILE A 543 -11.53 -5.08 -24.56
CA ILE A 543 -11.88 -6.34 -25.24
C ILE A 543 -13.35 -6.69 -24.98
N PHE A 544 -13.83 -6.41 -23.76
CA PHE A 544 -15.21 -6.67 -23.36
C PHE A 544 -15.76 -5.55 -22.47
N PRO A 545 -17.02 -5.13 -22.69
CA PRO A 545 -17.85 -5.41 -23.87
C PRO A 545 -17.21 -4.86 -25.16
N LYS A 546 -17.54 -5.45 -26.32
CA LYS A 546 -16.98 -5.01 -27.62
C LYS A 546 -17.63 -3.71 -28.10
N GLY A 547 -16.84 -2.83 -28.72
CA GLY A 547 -17.29 -1.54 -29.26
C GLY A 547 -17.77 -0.57 -28.17
N ASP A 548 -18.76 0.27 -28.50
CA ASP A 548 -19.44 1.17 -27.55
C ASP A 548 -20.50 0.43 -26.69
N GLY A 549 -20.47 -0.91 -26.69
CA GLY A 549 -21.40 -1.74 -25.96
C GLY A 549 -21.34 -1.47 -24.45
N PHE A 550 -22.50 -1.49 -23.79
CA PHE A 550 -22.56 -1.34 -22.34
C PHE A 550 -22.32 -2.67 -21.63
N PRO A 551 -21.66 -2.68 -20.47
CA PRO A 551 -21.59 -3.88 -19.66
C PRO A 551 -23.00 -4.22 -19.18
N MET A 552 -23.55 -5.32 -19.69
CA MET A 552 -24.91 -5.73 -19.34
C MET A 552 -24.92 -6.31 -17.91
N PRO A 553 -25.87 -5.88 -17.06
CA PRO A 553 -26.09 -6.52 -15.77
C PRO A 553 -26.60 -7.96 -15.97
N PRO A 554 -26.58 -8.80 -14.92
CA PRO A 554 -27.19 -10.12 -14.95
C PRO A 554 -28.65 -10.08 -15.43
N GLU A 555 -29.05 -11.09 -16.21
CA GLU A 555 -30.40 -11.21 -16.73
C GLU A 555 -31.43 -11.34 -15.59
N GLY A 556 -32.59 -10.69 -15.73
CA GLY A 556 -33.64 -10.71 -14.72
C GLY A 556 -33.38 -9.85 -13.47
N ARG A 557 -32.26 -9.12 -13.40
CA ARG A 557 -31.90 -8.22 -12.30
C ARG A 557 -31.86 -6.76 -12.75
N SER A 558 -33.04 -6.17 -12.95
CA SER A 558 -33.13 -4.74 -13.34
C SER A 558 -32.61 -3.78 -12.27
N ASP A 559 -32.52 -4.24 -11.02
CA ASP A 559 -31.90 -3.55 -9.90
C ASP A 559 -30.37 -3.54 -9.99
N TYR A 560 -29.77 -4.46 -10.75
CA TYR A 560 -28.34 -4.52 -10.96
C TYR A 560 -27.94 -3.61 -12.11
N VAL A 561 -26.88 -2.83 -11.88
CA VAL A 561 -26.41 -1.82 -12.82
C VAL A 561 -24.90 -1.79 -12.85
N ALA A 562 -24.36 -1.44 -14.02
CA ALA A 562 -22.94 -1.29 -14.22
C ALA A 562 -22.48 0.11 -13.79
N SER A 563 -21.38 0.16 -13.05
CA SER A 563 -20.50 1.33 -13.03
C SER A 563 -19.36 1.08 -14.01
N HIS A 564 -19.17 1.97 -14.96
CA HIS A 564 -18.23 1.80 -16.08
C HIS A 564 -16.88 2.48 -15.85
N GLN A 565 -15.87 1.98 -16.54
CA GLN A 565 -14.52 2.51 -16.56
C GLN A 565 -14.45 3.78 -17.41
N GLU A 566 -14.90 3.71 -18.66
CA GLU A 566 -14.68 4.77 -19.64
C GLU A 566 -15.47 6.05 -19.34
N PHE A 567 -15.12 7.17 -19.99
CA PHE A 567 -15.93 8.39 -19.89
C PHE A 567 -17.20 8.29 -20.71
N ARG A 568 -18.35 8.52 -20.07
CA ARG A 568 -19.63 8.64 -20.76
C ARG A 568 -20.08 10.09 -20.82
N ALA A 569 -20.08 10.67 -22.01
CA ALA A 569 -20.45 12.07 -22.21
C ALA A 569 -21.92 12.39 -21.85
N SER A 570 -22.86 11.46 -22.11
CA SER A 570 -24.30 11.72 -21.95
C SER A 570 -24.74 11.97 -20.50
N ASP A 571 -24.02 11.43 -19.52
CA ASP A 571 -24.31 11.61 -18.09
C ASP A 571 -23.08 12.04 -17.28
N SER A 572 -21.97 12.34 -17.95
CA SER A 572 -20.68 12.75 -17.36
C SER A 572 -20.17 11.78 -16.29
N SER A 573 -20.40 10.49 -16.49
CA SER A 573 -20.04 9.44 -15.53
C SER A 573 -18.92 8.52 -16.06
N GLY A 574 -18.42 7.65 -15.19
CA GLY A 574 -17.30 6.76 -15.48
C GLY A 574 -16.30 6.72 -14.33
N GLY A 575 -15.13 6.16 -14.61
CA GLY A 575 -13.99 6.16 -13.71
C GLY A 575 -13.73 4.84 -13.00
N PHE A 576 -14.66 3.88 -12.99
CA PHE A 576 -14.54 2.66 -12.18
C PHE A 576 -13.56 1.68 -12.84
N PRO A 577 -12.32 1.48 -12.34
CA PRO A 577 -11.32 0.68 -13.05
C PRO A 577 -11.80 -0.77 -13.22
N ALA A 578 -11.75 -1.33 -14.43
CA ALA A 578 -12.35 -2.59 -14.88
C ALA A 578 -13.90 -2.70 -14.68
N GLY A 579 -14.57 -1.58 -14.46
CA GLY A 579 -15.99 -1.52 -14.13
C GLY A 579 -16.34 -2.15 -12.77
N MET A 580 -17.60 -2.05 -12.37
CA MET A 580 -18.09 -2.66 -11.14
C MET A 580 -19.59 -2.94 -11.22
N LEU A 581 -19.99 -4.16 -10.90
CA LEU A 581 -21.40 -4.49 -10.66
C LEU A 581 -21.86 -3.90 -9.33
N ARG A 582 -22.97 -3.16 -9.35
CA ARG A 582 -23.61 -2.61 -8.16
C ARG A 582 -25.13 -2.75 -8.23
N ILE A 583 -25.80 -2.43 -7.14
CA ILE A 583 -27.26 -2.33 -7.07
C ILE A 583 -27.64 -0.85 -7.09
N ASP A 584 -28.70 -0.51 -7.83
CA ASP A 584 -29.29 0.83 -7.78
C ASP A 584 -30.16 0.94 -6.52
N GLY A 585 -29.77 1.82 -5.60
CA GLY A 585 -30.41 1.92 -4.29
C GLY A 585 -29.85 0.95 -3.24
N CYS A 586 -30.55 0.83 -2.11
CA CYS A 586 -30.08 0.09 -0.93
C CYS A 586 -31.08 -0.93 -0.38
N GLU A 587 -32.03 -1.35 -1.20
CA GLU A 587 -33.04 -2.33 -0.83
C GLU A 587 -32.59 -3.74 -1.24
N ASN A 588 -33.00 -4.76 -0.47
CA ASN A 588 -32.79 -6.19 -0.78
C ASN A 588 -31.33 -6.57 -1.12
N LEU A 589 -30.37 -6.00 -0.38
CA LEU A 589 -28.94 -6.22 -0.61
C LEU A 589 -28.53 -7.67 -0.29
N PRO A 590 -27.80 -8.37 -1.18
CA PRO A 590 -27.24 -9.69 -0.90
C PRO A 590 -26.11 -9.60 0.15
N GLY A 591 -25.70 -10.76 0.69
CA GLY A 591 -24.75 -10.82 1.83
C GLY A 591 -23.37 -10.23 1.56
N GLU A 592 -22.92 -10.19 0.30
CA GLU A 592 -21.69 -9.53 -0.10
C GLU A 592 -21.81 -8.01 -0.29
N ALA A 593 -23.02 -7.46 -0.24
CA ALA A 593 -23.29 -6.06 -0.53
C ALA A 593 -23.69 -5.27 0.72
N LYS A 594 -23.47 -3.97 0.66
CA LYS A 594 -23.81 -3.01 1.69
C LYS A 594 -24.17 -1.67 1.06
N CYS A 595 -25.07 -0.94 1.71
CA CYS A 595 -25.45 0.40 1.30
C CYS A 595 -24.26 1.37 1.42
N GLY A 596 -23.95 2.04 0.32
CA GLY A 596 -22.95 3.10 0.23
C GLY A 596 -23.42 4.22 -0.70
N ARG A 597 -22.49 5.06 -1.15
CA ARG A 597 -22.75 6.15 -2.08
C ARG A 597 -21.83 6.07 -3.29
N VAL A 598 -22.32 6.53 -4.44
CA VAL A 598 -21.53 6.72 -5.66
C VAL A 598 -21.81 8.11 -6.24
N ALA A 599 -20.94 8.59 -7.12
CA ALA A 599 -21.23 9.79 -7.92
C ALA A 599 -22.56 9.66 -8.64
N ALA A 600 -23.35 10.73 -8.61
CA ALA A 600 -24.48 10.95 -9.49
C ALA A 600 -24.09 11.91 -10.63
N THR A 601 -25.02 12.12 -11.56
CA THR A 601 -24.86 13.07 -12.66
C THR A 601 -24.43 14.44 -12.15
N GLY A 602 -23.42 15.03 -12.78
CA GLY A 602 -22.87 16.33 -12.40
C GLY A 602 -21.76 16.28 -11.35
N PHE A 603 -21.56 15.16 -10.62
CA PHE A 603 -20.48 15.05 -9.63
C PHE A 603 -19.10 15.31 -10.24
N ASN A 604 -18.76 14.57 -11.31
CA ASN A 604 -17.45 14.71 -11.96
C ASN A 604 -17.25 16.12 -12.52
N LYS A 605 -18.30 16.72 -13.09
CA LYS A 605 -18.25 18.12 -13.56
C LYS A 605 -18.03 19.09 -12.40
N CYS A 606 -18.73 18.92 -11.28
CA CYS A 606 -18.55 19.75 -10.09
C CYS A 606 -17.09 19.75 -9.61
N ILE A 607 -16.47 18.56 -9.58
CA ILE A 607 -15.05 18.41 -9.24
C ILE A 607 -14.14 19.06 -10.29
N SER A 608 -14.39 18.82 -11.59
CA SER A 608 -13.59 19.41 -12.67
C SER A 608 -13.73 20.94 -12.76
N ASP A 609 -14.85 21.51 -12.31
CA ASP A 609 -15.09 22.96 -12.24
C ASP A 609 -14.46 23.59 -10.98
N GLY A 610 -13.76 22.81 -10.14
CA GLY A 610 -13.08 23.29 -8.93
C GLY A 610 -14.02 23.75 -7.81
N ARG A 611 -15.22 23.20 -7.72
CA ARG A 611 -16.18 23.51 -6.64
C ARG A 611 -15.80 22.82 -5.32
N PRO A 612 -16.23 23.35 -4.16
CA PRO A 612 -15.98 22.69 -2.89
C PRO A 612 -16.48 21.25 -2.86
N PHE A 613 -15.62 20.30 -2.46
CA PHE A 613 -15.96 18.88 -2.41
C PHE A 613 -17.28 18.58 -1.65
N GLN A 614 -17.56 19.30 -0.55
CA GLN A 614 -18.81 19.14 0.19
C GLN A 614 -20.06 19.49 -0.65
N ASP A 615 -19.95 20.44 -1.58
CA ASP A 615 -21.03 20.72 -2.53
C ASP A 615 -21.15 19.61 -3.56
N CYS A 616 -20.02 19.10 -4.07
CA CYS A 616 -20.04 17.98 -4.99
C CYS A 616 -20.60 16.70 -4.35
N LEU A 617 -20.42 16.49 -3.03
CA LEU A 617 -21.03 15.38 -2.31
C LEU A 617 -22.57 15.40 -2.30
N LYS A 618 -23.21 16.55 -2.51
CA LYS A 618 -24.67 16.65 -2.72
C LYS A 618 -25.09 15.97 -4.02
N LEU A 619 -24.17 15.79 -4.96
CA LEU A 619 -24.34 15.08 -6.23
C LEU A 619 -23.93 13.61 -6.10
N THR A 620 -24.31 12.96 -4.99
CA THR A 620 -24.13 11.52 -4.79
C THR A 620 -25.48 10.82 -4.69
N LYS A 621 -25.52 9.53 -5.04
CA LYS A 621 -26.70 8.68 -4.86
C LYS A 621 -26.36 7.41 -4.09
N THR A 622 -27.35 6.83 -3.43
CA THR A 622 -27.21 5.57 -2.71
C THR A 622 -27.09 4.39 -3.69
N ALA A 623 -26.30 3.40 -3.31
CA ALA A 623 -26.09 2.19 -4.09
C ALA A 623 -25.69 1.00 -3.19
N GLY A 624 -26.05 -0.20 -3.61
CA GLY A 624 -25.54 -1.44 -3.04
C GLY A 624 -24.16 -1.73 -3.62
N LEU A 625 -23.13 -1.59 -2.77
CA LEU A 625 -21.73 -1.75 -3.11
C LEU A 625 -21.14 -2.98 -2.41
N ARG A 626 -20.02 -3.49 -2.91
CA ARG A 626 -19.32 -4.62 -2.27
C ARG A 626 -18.88 -4.21 -0.86
N ALA A 627 -19.31 -4.97 0.14
CA ALA A 627 -18.89 -4.77 1.51
C ALA A 627 -17.41 -5.13 1.68
N CYS A 628 -16.71 -4.45 2.58
CA CYS A 628 -15.30 -4.72 2.85
C CYS A 628 -14.95 -4.60 4.33
N ASP A 629 -13.95 -5.38 4.72
CA ASP A 629 -13.31 -5.38 6.04
C ASP A 629 -11.88 -5.94 5.91
N ARG A 630 -11.19 -6.17 7.04
CA ARG A 630 -9.82 -6.71 7.06
C ARG A 630 -9.71 -8.09 6.42
N ALA A 631 -10.73 -8.93 6.59
CA ALA A 631 -10.75 -10.30 6.07
C ALA A 631 -11.26 -10.35 4.62
N ASN A 632 -12.07 -9.37 4.21
CA ASN A 632 -12.68 -9.26 2.89
C ASN A 632 -12.34 -7.88 2.28
N PRO A 633 -11.05 -7.63 1.95
CA PRO A 633 -10.65 -6.34 1.41
C PRO A 633 -11.21 -6.13 -0.01
N CYS A 634 -11.22 -4.87 -0.44
CA CYS A 634 -11.49 -4.55 -1.83
C CYS A 634 -10.43 -5.13 -2.76
N ARG A 635 -10.81 -5.37 -4.02
CA ARG A 635 -9.85 -5.70 -5.08
C ARG A 635 -8.93 -4.51 -5.36
N GLN A 636 -7.89 -4.77 -6.15
CA GLN A 636 -6.96 -3.73 -6.59
C GLN A 636 -7.69 -2.56 -7.28
N ASP A 637 -7.12 -1.36 -7.13
CA ASP A 637 -7.65 -0.08 -7.62
C ASP A 637 -8.96 0.37 -6.93
N TYR A 638 -9.29 -0.21 -5.77
CA TYR A 638 -10.45 0.12 -4.93
C TYR A 638 -10.02 0.35 -3.48
N ILE A 639 -10.74 1.23 -2.77
CA ILE A 639 -10.57 1.53 -1.35
C ILE A 639 -11.82 1.12 -0.57
N CYS A 640 -11.63 0.74 0.70
CA CYS A 640 -12.72 0.48 1.63
C CYS A 640 -13.08 1.77 2.38
N THR A 641 -14.19 2.41 2.01
CA THR A 641 -14.70 3.60 2.69
C THR A 641 -15.48 3.25 3.93
N ASP A 642 -15.38 4.09 4.94
CA ASP A 642 -16.11 3.99 6.19
C ASP A 642 -17.64 4.01 5.93
N PRO A 643 -18.45 3.30 6.73
CA PRO A 643 -19.88 3.32 6.55
C PRO A 643 -20.46 4.70 6.87
N TYR A 644 -21.34 5.17 6.00
CA TYR A 644 -22.11 6.38 6.24
C TYR A 644 -23.04 6.20 7.44
N ALA A 645 -23.03 7.17 8.37
CA ALA A 645 -23.82 7.10 9.60
C ALA A 645 -25.33 7.04 9.31
N ASP A 646 -25.78 7.80 8.31
CA ASP A 646 -27.18 7.93 7.88
C ASP A 646 -27.70 6.74 7.06
N LEU A 647 -26.84 5.87 6.53
CA LEU A 647 -27.25 4.74 5.70
C LEU A 647 -27.46 3.46 6.52
N PRO A 648 -28.43 2.60 6.16
CA PRO A 648 -28.68 1.35 6.87
C PRO A 648 -27.54 0.33 6.73
N GLY A 649 -27.49 -0.66 7.64
CA GLY A 649 -26.61 -1.83 7.58
C GLY A 649 -25.46 -1.84 8.60
N ASP A 650 -24.69 -2.94 8.58
CA ASP A 650 -23.64 -3.27 9.56
C ASP A 650 -22.48 -2.26 9.61
N LYS A 651 -22.37 -1.45 10.66
CA LYS A 651 -21.35 -0.41 10.81
C LYS A 651 -19.92 -0.95 11.01
N SER A 652 -19.73 -2.26 11.13
CA SER A 652 -18.40 -2.87 11.21
C SER A 652 -17.74 -3.12 9.85
N LYS A 653 -18.46 -2.83 8.75
CA LYS A 653 -17.97 -3.00 7.37
C LYS A 653 -18.06 -1.71 6.60
N GLY A 654 -17.10 -1.51 5.71
CA GLY A 654 -17.08 -0.44 4.73
C GLY A 654 -17.69 -0.85 3.39
N THR A 655 -17.54 0.01 2.39
CA THR A 655 -17.91 -0.26 0.98
C THR A 655 -16.74 -0.03 0.03
N CYS A 656 -16.60 -0.89 -0.98
CA CYS A 656 -15.58 -0.73 -2.01
C CYS A 656 -15.98 0.32 -3.04
N ILE A 657 -15.12 1.31 -3.22
CA ILE A 657 -15.26 2.36 -4.24
C ILE A 657 -13.88 2.69 -4.82
N PRO A 658 -13.79 3.24 -6.05
CA PRO A 658 -12.49 3.68 -6.56
C PRO A 658 -11.85 4.74 -5.65
N PRO A 659 -10.53 4.68 -5.36
CA PRO A 659 -9.87 5.52 -4.38
C PRO A 659 -9.98 7.00 -4.67
N TYR A 660 -10.08 7.38 -5.95
CA TYR A 660 -10.26 8.79 -6.29
C TYR A 660 -11.57 9.36 -5.74
N PHE A 661 -12.60 8.59 -5.39
CA PHE A 661 -13.77 9.14 -4.68
C PHE A 661 -13.46 9.64 -3.27
N VAL A 662 -12.37 9.16 -2.68
CA VAL A 662 -11.90 9.48 -1.31
C VAL A 662 -10.68 10.40 -1.36
N PHE A 663 -9.77 10.10 -2.27
CA PHE A 663 -8.52 10.81 -2.54
C PHE A 663 -8.65 11.71 -3.78
N GLN A 664 -9.85 12.24 -4.05
CA GLN A 664 -9.98 13.34 -5.01
C GLN A 664 -9.01 14.39 -4.50
N PHE A 665 -7.99 14.67 -5.29
CA PHE A 665 -6.80 15.43 -4.97
C PHE A 665 -7.00 16.84 -4.40
N ARG A 666 -8.24 17.24 -4.12
CA ARG A 666 -8.61 18.62 -3.80
C ARG A 666 -8.00 19.56 -4.84
N VAL A 667 -8.11 19.06 -6.07
CA VAL A 667 -7.83 19.67 -7.37
C VAL A 667 -8.61 20.97 -7.56
N ASP A 668 -9.63 21.14 -6.72
CA ASP A 668 -10.53 22.27 -6.59
C ASP A 668 -9.91 23.49 -5.87
N GLY A 669 -8.59 23.56 -5.76
CA GLY A 669 -7.90 24.80 -5.36
C GLY A 669 -8.15 25.24 -3.91
N HIS A 670 -8.56 24.36 -3.00
CA HIS A 670 -8.75 24.73 -1.60
C HIS A 670 -7.41 25.13 -0.95
N PRO A 671 -7.20 26.39 -0.52
CA PRO A 671 -8.20 27.40 -0.12
C PRO A 671 -8.28 28.64 -1.03
N SER A 672 -9.32 29.47 -0.79
CA SER A 672 -9.54 30.81 -1.36
C SER A 672 -8.36 31.78 -1.18
N SER A 673 -7.45 31.49 -0.26
CA SER A 673 -6.13 32.09 -0.15
C SER A 673 -5.19 31.11 0.55
N PHE A 674 -3.99 30.91 0.00
CA PHE A 674 -2.87 30.37 0.77
C PHE A 674 -2.31 31.52 1.61
N GLY A 675 -1.88 31.26 2.85
CA GLY A 675 -1.03 32.24 3.54
C GLY A 675 0.20 32.55 2.68
N GLU A 676 0.70 33.79 2.74
CA GLU A 676 2.01 34.13 2.15
C GLU A 676 3.03 33.06 2.59
N PRO A 677 3.70 32.37 1.65
CA PRO A 677 4.73 31.40 2.01
C PRO A 677 5.78 32.12 2.87
N ASN A 678 6.15 31.51 4.00
CA ASN A 678 7.17 32.11 4.85
C ASN A 678 8.49 32.20 4.05
N PRO A 679 9.13 33.38 3.94
CA PRO A 679 10.31 33.58 3.10
C PRO A 679 11.60 32.91 3.60
N ASP A 680 11.56 32.19 4.72
CA ASP A 680 12.72 31.54 5.36
C ASP A 680 13.17 30.21 4.71
#